data_AF-A0A8T6E4N1-F1
#
_entry.id   AF-A0A8T6E4N1-F1
#
_cell.length_a   1.000
_cell.length_b   1.000
_cell.length_c   1.000
_cell.angle_alpha   90.00
_cell.angle_beta   90.00
_cell.angle_gamma   90.00
#
_symmetry.space_group_name_H-M   'P 1'
#
loop_
_entity.id
_entity.type
_entity.pdbx_description
1 polymer ?
#
loop_
_entity_poly.entity_id
_entity_poly.type
_entity_poly.pdbx_seq_one_letter_code
_entity_poly.pdbx_strand_id
1 'polypeptide(L)'
;MWPAANDCESQQYEVYTDYPGANIDSCDASPTHLDIFIVPEDPPPINPSPWYGFRIDPKSDVGPFELNIVLNYPKDIQDLKHRYTPKWSTNGVDWETMESEKVTVLDDVTALFSIQIDDKPVYVSAQENLANDWYKEWYVELQSSWNLDEAQIVGHSHAFRPIEVFETNPNARTHFLFLGRSHPPEIPGAMAMRAFLDDLSSTRLKECSASLSPACGFFARHNLVLVPLLNPDGVALGHWRHNAGSVDLNRDWGDFSQPETAAVRNYLDQLDQGSTLRLMLDFHSTNRDVLYIQQPSDIMDPPNFISEWLDLVRVLAAEQNEDDYPAGFEPAERPLTESGTSKNYFYRTYGVPSITFETGDKTERETIPERLSYFSQAVIEFFVNEWSLETQDRGTPLCESVYDRVEPCEDFYCFMIEANKATLVSFLQDGIISSEKGTAFAEAILHDSARAALEIDLRTSNYAVLEPRLIETAGSDISALHIGRSRQDLHGTVRRMLARQDWLELIDQVLDLRQELLTLAAEHRETVVPTYTHGVPAEPTTYAHLLLAYGESFERITQRFQEGFNRVNQSPYGVGVGNTSGVRLDRHRLASLLGFSQIVENSFDANFVSSVDYAVELASLLKNGALVVNQFVENIHSQQRNPWPWIWIQPTDIGDSKSTSMPQKRNPRDLDRLRTAANDVIVMADRVTLNVHNVDAGMHDYRMASNVSKMVETGTIMLSKFQKLLGQISIDSDLAIEEIDKSFATSAQITEALVTNIDIPFRDAFEFTVELVSLGRSTGKTIQALSDEDIVELYEEEFGDAERFDVSIVRNALDAREMVLSRAGVGGPQPTETARMLQVQDEKLQASTTWLKQTLASINLADIALQDAVFELCVDN
;
A
#
# COMPACT_ATOMS: atom_id res chain seq x y z
N MET A 1 -2.70 28.39 -26.56
CA MET A 1 -1.62 29.33 -26.91
C MET A 1 -1.89 30.55 -26.05
N TRP A 2 -1.18 30.65 -24.95
CA TRP A 2 -1.34 31.70 -23.94
C TRP A 2 -0.83 33.03 -24.52
N PRO A 3 -1.52 34.16 -24.36
CA PRO A 3 -0.97 35.44 -24.80
C PRO A 3 0.31 35.71 -24.00
N ALA A 4 1.42 35.97 -24.70
CA ALA A 4 2.61 36.51 -24.06
C ALA A 4 2.22 37.81 -23.33
N ALA A 5 2.72 38.02 -22.12
CA ALA A 5 2.75 39.36 -21.53
C ALA A 5 3.37 40.28 -22.57
N ASN A 6 2.58 41.20 -23.13
CA ASN A 6 3.02 42.03 -24.25
C ASN A 6 4.35 42.71 -23.88
N ASP A 7 5.41 42.37 -24.61
CA ASP A 7 6.70 43.08 -24.69
C ASP A 7 7.44 43.38 -23.36
N CYS A 8 7.38 42.50 -22.35
CA CYS A 8 8.19 42.65 -21.13
C CYS A 8 9.59 42.06 -21.28
N GLU A 9 10.47 42.78 -21.96
CA GLU A 9 11.88 42.42 -22.10
C GLU A 9 12.83 43.56 -21.73
N SER A 10 14.02 43.19 -21.26
CA SER A 10 15.13 44.11 -21.04
C SER A 10 16.36 43.70 -21.86
N GLN A 11 17.49 44.39 -21.65
CA GLN A 11 18.78 43.93 -22.18
C GLN A 11 19.29 42.66 -21.48
N GLN A 12 18.75 42.31 -20.30
CA GLN A 12 19.26 41.23 -19.46
C GLN A 12 18.35 39.99 -19.42
N TYR A 13 17.04 40.16 -19.58
CA TYR A 13 16.06 39.07 -19.41
C TYR A 13 14.76 39.33 -20.19
N GLU A 14 13.91 38.30 -20.27
CA GLU A 14 12.55 38.31 -20.84
C GLU A 14 11.56 37.75 -19.81
N VAL A 15 10.34 38.27 -19.79
CA VAL A 15 9.28 37.84 -18.85
C VAL A 15 8.16 37.13 -19.60
N TYR A 16 7.76 35.97 -19.09
CA TYR A 16 6.78 35.08 -19.71
C TYR A 16 5.65 34.69 -18.76
N THR A 17 4.45 34.56 -19.31
CA THR A 17 3.24 33.99 -18.66
C THR A 17 2.69 32.83 -19.48
N ASP A 18 3.58 32.11 -20.18
CA ASP A 18 3.24 31.09 -21.17
C ASP A 18 2.93 29.70 -20.59
N TYR A 19 2.66 29.62 -19.29
CA TYR A 19 2.36 28.40 -18.57
C TYR A 19 1.05 28.49 -17.76
N PRO A 20 0.34 27.37 -17.52
CA PRO A 20 -0.93 27.39 -16.77
C PRO A 20 -0.78 27.97 -15.37
N GLY A 21 -1.71 28.81 -14.95
CA GLY A 21 -1.69 29.51 -13.67
C GLY A 21 -0.84 30.78 -13.65
N ALA A 22 -0.03 31.03 -14.68
CA ALA A 22 0.70 32.29 -14.84
C ALA A 22 -0.25 33.39 -15.31
N ASN A 23 -0.23 34.53 -14.61
CA ASN A 23 -0.98 35.69 -15.03
C ASN A 23 -0.40 36.96 -14.41
N ILE A 24 -0.29 38.01 -15.22
CA ILE A 24 -0.02 39.40 -14.84
C ILE A 24 -0.79 40.29 -15.83
N ASP A 25 -1.14 41.51 -15.45
CA ASP A 25 -1.79 42.44 -16.38
C ASP A 25 -0.79 42.98 -17.41
N SER A 26 0.31 43.52 -16.90
CA SER A 26 1.37 44.17 -17.67
C SER A 26 2.64 44.26 -16.83
N CYS A 27 3.75 44.62 -17.47
CA CYS A 27 5.02 44.86 -16.77
C CYS A 27 5.87 45.91 -17.49
N ASP A 28 6.73 46.58 -16.72
CA ASP A 28 7.76 47.49 -17.23
C ASP A 28 9.14 46.94 -16.85
N ALA A 29 9.93 46.52 -17.85
CA ALA A 29 11.23 45.88 -17.65
C ALA A 29 12.40 46.83 -17.94
N SER A 30 13.38 46.84 -17.04
CA SER A 30 14.68 47.49 -17.21
C SER A 30 15.81 46.53 -16.79
N PRO A 31 17.10 46.82 -17.06
CA PRO A 31 18.18 45.90 -16.71
C PRO A 31 18.16 45.46 -15.22
N THR A 32 17.95 46.39 -14.29
CA THR A 32 18.04 46.12 -12.84
C THR A 32 16.71 46.20 -12.07
N HIS A 33 15.61 46.57 -12.75
CA HIS A 33 14.28 46.71 -12.15
C HIS A 33 13.20 46.12 -13.05
N LEU A 34 12.20 45.48 -12.44
CA LEU A 34 11.02 44.92 -13.09
C LEU A 34 9.77 45.33 -12.30
N ASP A 35 8.92 46.15 -12.89
CA ASP A 35 7.60 46.47 -12.33
C ASP A 35 6.56 45.50 -12.92
N ILE A 36 5.82 44.82 -12.05
CA ILE A 36 4.72 43.91 -12.39
C ILE A 36 3.41 44.55 -11.95
N PHE A 37 2.44 44.68 -12.86
CA PHE A 37 1.11 45.18 -12.55
C PHE A 37 0.13 44.02 -12.45
N ILE A 38 -0.63 43.98 -11.35
CA ILE A 38 -1.49 42.85 -10.97
C ILE A 38 -2.92 43.38 -10.78
N VAL A 39 -3.82 43.04 -11.71
CA VAL A 39 -5.22 43.49 -11.69
C VAL A 39 -6.17 42.27 -11.67
N PRO A 40 -7.39 42.40 -11.11
CA PRO A 40 -8.36 41.32 -11.15
C PRO A 40 -8.90 41.10 -12.56
N GLU A 41 -9.32 39.88 -12.85
CA GLU A 41 -9.99 39.51 -14.10
C GLU A 41 -11.27 40.33 -14.35
N ASP A 42 -12.01 40.66 -13.28
CA ASP A 42 -13.27 41.41 -13.34
C ASP A 42 -13.38 42.45 -12.20
N PRO A 43 -13.44 43.76 -12.48
CA PRO A 43 -13.68 44.78 -11.47
C PRO A 43 -15.18 45.12 -11.28
N PRO A 44 -15.66 45.38 -10.04
CA PRO A 44 -14.92 45.33 -8.78
C PRO A 44 -14.78 43.90 -8.24
N PRO A 45 -13.62 43.51 -7.68
CA PRO A 45 -13.42 42.16 -7.17
C PRO A 45 -14.20 41.89 -5.88
N ILE A 46 -14.72 40.68 -5.75
CA ILE A 46 -15.33 40.18 -4.50
C ILE A 46 -14.21 39.56 -3.65
N ASN A 47 -14.05 40.00 -2.40
CA ASN A 47 -13.03 39.49 -1.46
C ASN A 47 -11.63 39.37 -2.11
N PRO A 48 -10.95 40.52 -2.37
CA PRO A 48 -9.76 40.57 -3.22
C PRO A 48 -8.67 39.56 -2.82
N SER A 49 -8.31 38.69 -3.77
CA SER A 49 -7.33 37.61 -3.58
C SER A 49 -6.28 37.68 -4.70
N PRO A 50 -5.38 38.69 -4.64
CA PRO A 50 -4.56 39.06 -5.79
C PRO A 50 -3.58 37.95 -6.18
N TRP A 51 -3.79 37.37 -7.36
CA TRP A 51 -2.94 36.32 -7.91
C TRP A 51 -1.97 36.88 -8.94
N TYR A 52 -0.76 36.33 -8.95
CA TYR A 52 0.25 36.60 -9.96
C TYR A 52 1.14 35.38 -10.17
N GLY A 53 1.64 35.22 -11.38
CA GLY A 53 2.63 34.21 -11.74
C GLY A 53 3.32 34.56 -13.05
N PHE A 54 4.65 34.50 -13.07
CA PHE A 54 5.46 34.78 -14.26
C PHE A 54 6.83 34.08 -14.19
N ARG A 55 7.45 33.86 -15.36
CA ARG A 55 8.79 33.30 -15.53
C ARG A 55 9.72 34.39 -16.06
N ILE A 56 10.94 34.43 -15.56
CA ILE A 56 12.01 35.34 -15.98
C ILE A 56 13.10 34.50 -16.64
N ASP A 57 13.34 34.71 -17.92
CA ASP A 57 14.37 34.01 -18.69
C ASP A 57 15.58 34.93 -18.91
N PRO A 58 16.78 34.59 -18.40
CA PRO A 58 17.98 35.38 -18.68
C PRO A 58 18.39 35.24 -20.16
N LYS A 59 18.87 36.34 -20.76
CA LYS A 59 19.45 36.31 -22.12
C LYS A 59 20.83 35.64 -22.09
N SER A 60 21.19 34.93 -23.16
CA SER A 60 22.34 33.98 -23.21
C SER A 60 23.73 34.59 -22.98
N ASP A 61 23.87 35.91 -23.11
CA ASP A 61 25.16 36.62 -23.06
C ASP A 61 25.32 37.52 -21.80
N VAL A 62 24.53 37.27 -20.76
CA VAL A 62 24.47 38.09 -19.55
C VAL A 62 24.99 37.26 -18.37
N GLY A 63 25.97 37.78 -17.61
CA GLY A 63 26.42 37.14 -16.37
C GLY A 63 25.41 37.34 -15.23
N PRO A 64 25.58 36.66 -14.07
CA PRO A 64 24.68 36.77 -12.92
C PRO A 64 24.38 38.22 -12.52
N PHE A 65 23.11 38.51 -12.24
CA PHE A 65 22.67 39.84 -11.83
C PHE A 65 21.55 39.79 -10.80
N GLU A 66 21.49 40.84 -9.98
CA GLU A 66 20.39 41.05 -9.05
C GLU A 66 19.28 41.86 -9.71
N LEU A 67 18.05 41.36 -9.64
CA LEU A 67 16.87 42.01 -10.19
C LEU A 67 15.94 42.46 -9.07
N ASN A 68 15.60 43.75 -9.05
CA ASN A 68 14.61 44.30 -8.12
C ASN A 68 13.22 44.22 -8.76
N ILE A 69 12.28 43.56 -8.09
CA ILE A 69 10.92 43.33 -8.59
C ILE A 69 9.93 44.10 -7.72
N VAL A 70 9.06 44.89 -8.36
CA VAL A 70 7.98 45.64 -7.70
C VAL A 70 6.64 45.07 -8.15
N LEU A 71 5.82 44.63 -7.20
CA LEU A 71 4.45 44.21 -7.42
C LEU A 71 3.51 45.38 -7.14
N ASN A 72 2.78 45.82 -8.16
CA ASN A 72 1.89 46.97 -8.13
C ASN A 72 0.42 46.52 -8.26
N TYR A 73 -0.43 46.91 -7.31
CA TYR A 73 -1.87 46.61 -7.32
C TYR A 73 -2.71 47.90 -7.46
N PRO A 74 -3.94 47.85 -8.02
CA PRO A 74 -4.80 49.02 -8.19
C PRO A 74 -5.18 49.70 -6.87
N LYS A 75 -4.97 51.02 -6.79
CA LYS A 75 -5.23 51.86 -5.59
C LYS A 75 -6.72 52.13 -5.33
N ASP A 76 -7.56 51.94 -6.33
CA ASP A 76 -8.99 52.23 -6.32
C ASP A 76 -9.86 51.05 -5.87
N ILE A 77 -9.26 49.86 -5.71
CA ILE A 77 -9.96 48.67 -5.20
C ILE A 77 -9.99 48.72 -3.68
N GLN A 78 -11.20 48.76 -3.13
CA GLN A 78 -11.43 48.76 -1.69
C GLN A 78 -10.92 47.47 -1.04
N ASP A 79 -10.27 47.60 0.12
CA ASP A 79 -9.74 46.51 0.95
C ASP A 79 -8.66 45.63 0.28
N LEU A 80 -8.18 46.01 -0.92
CA LEU A 80 -7.08 45.31 -1.60
C LEU A 80 -5.76 45.56 -0.87
N LYS A 81 -5.08 44.46 -0.53
CA LYS A 81 -3.75 44.48 0.06
C LYS A 81 -2.85 43.43 -0.55
N HIS A 82 -1.55 43.66 -0.53
CA HIS A 82 -0.57 42.61 -0.77
C HIS A 82 -0.78 41.47 0.24
N ARG A 83 -1.13 40.29 -0.29
CA ARG A 83 -1.56 39.13 0.52
C ARG A 83 -0.48 38.07 0.66
N TYR A 84 0.26 37.81 -0.41
CA TYR A 84 1.13 36.65 -0.52
C TYR A 84 2.60 37.01 -0.57
N THR A 85 3.39 36.49 0.38
CA THR A 85 4.85 36.49 0.27
C THR A 85 5.24 35.75 -1.01
N PRO A 86 5.98 36.38 -1.95
CA PRO A 86 6.35 35.75 -3.21
C PRO A 86 7.04 34.41 -3.00
N LYS A 87 6.70 33.44 -3.85
CA LYS A 87 7.40 32.17 -3.96
C LYS A 87 8.16 32.12 -5.27
N TRP A 88 9.28 31.41 -5.29
CA TRP A 88 10.13 31.31 -6.47
C TRP A 88 10.58 29.88 -6.72
N SER A 89 10.94 29.58 -7.96
CA SER A 89 11.41 28.26 -8.39
C SER A 89 12.38 28.38 -9.56
N THR A 90 13.33 27.45 -9.70
CA THR A 90 14.23 27.38 -10.87
C THR A 90 13.80 26.36 -11.92
N ASN A 91 12.81 25.53 -11.61
CA ASN A 91 12.30 24.47 -12.49
C ASN A 91 10.78 24.50 -12.65
N GLY A 92 10.07 25.37 -11.93
CA GLY A 92 8.61 25.47 -11.94
C GLY A 92 7.89 24.38 -11.13
N VAL A 93 8.65 23.48 -10.48
CA VAL A 93 8.13 22.33 -9.72
C VAL A 93 8.45 22.48 -8.24
N ASP A 94 9.71 22.75 -7.90
CA ASP A 94 10.17 22.93 -6.53
C ASP A 94 10.10 24.41 -6.16
N TRP A 95 9.18 24.76 -5.26
CA TRP A 95 8.89 26.15 -4.88
C TRP A 95 9.45 26.47 -3.50
N GLU A 96 10.13 27.61 -3.40
CA GLU A 96 10.64 28.15 -2.14
C GLU A 96 9.90 29.44 -1.80
N THR A 97 9.59 29.62 -0.51
CA THR A 97 9.02 30.88 -0.01
C THR A 97 10.15 31.89 0.18
N MET A 98 9.97 33.10 -0.35
CA MET A 98 10.96 34.15 -0.17
C MET A 98 11.05 34.56 1.30
N GLU A 99 12.28 34.70 1.81
CA GLU A 99 12.53 35.16 3.18
C GLU A 99 11.81 36.49 3.42
N SER A 100 11.04 36.57 4.50
CA SER A 100 10.18 37.72 4.79
C SER A 100 10.95 39.03 4.91
N GLU A 101 12.21 38.97 5.34
CA GLU A 101 13.14 40.09 5.49
C GLU A 101 13.59 40.66 4.14
N LYS A 102 13.48 39.87 3.05
CA LYS A 102 13.80 40.28 1.68
C LYS A 102 12.62 40.90 0.95
N VAL A 103 11.42 40.84 1.54
CA VAL A 103 10.18 41.38 0.96
C VAL A 103 9.75 42.63 1.73
N THR A 104 9.82 43.79 1.08
CA THR A 104 9.42 45.07 1.64
C THR A 104 8.06 45.49 1.11
N VAL A 105 7.03 45.49 1.96
CA VAL A 105 5.72 46.07 1.64
C VAL A 105 5.77 47.58 1.89
N LEU A 106 5.73 48.38 0.82
CA LEU A 106 5.88 49.84 0.89
C LEU A 106 4.59 50.54 1.34
N ASP A 107 3.46 50.07 0.80
CA ASP A 107 2.10 50.43 1.20
C ASP A 107 1.17 49.23 1.00
N ASP A 108 -0.12 49.36 1.31
CA ASP A 108 -1.07 48.26 1.19
C ASP A 108 -1.07 47.62 -0.23
N VAL A 109 -0.71 48.36 -1.28
CA VAL A 109 -0.83 47.92 -2.70
C VAL A 109 0.50 47.96 -3.45
N THR A 110 1.62 47.92 -2.75
CA THR A 110 2.95 47.89 -3.38
C THR A 110 3.92 47.04 -2.56
N ALA A 111 4.51 46.02 -3.18
CA ALA A 111 5.54 45.18 -2.55
C ALA A 111 6.80 45.11 -3.41
N LEU A 112 7.97 45.15 -2.78
CA LEU A 112 9.29 45.13 -3.43
C LEU A 112 10.11 43.96 -2.88
N PHE A 113 10.85 43.28 -3.74
CA PHE A 113 11.86 42.30 -3.34
C PHE A 113 12.96 42.20 -4.40
N SER A 114 14.05 41.52 -4.06
CA SER A 114 15.18 41.30 -4.98
C SER A 114 15.46 39.81 -5.13
N ILE A 115 15.79 39.39 -6.35
CA ILE A 115 16.14 38.00 -6.67
C ILE A 115 17.42 37.94 -7.48
N GLN A 116 18.25 36.93 -7.25
CA GLN A 116 19.43 36.66 -8.06
C GLN A 116 19.03 35.86 -9.29
N ILE A 117 19.42 36.34 -10.47
CA ILE A 117 19.20 35.67 -11.74
C ILE A 117 20.56 35.20 -12.28
N ASP A 118 20.70 33.89 -12.45
CA ASP A 118 21.88 33.24 -13.03
C ASP A 118 21.63 32.87 -14.50
N ASP A 119 22.03 31.67 -14.94
CA ASP A 119 21.92 31.16 -16.31
C ASP A 119 20.64 30.34 -16.56
N LYS A 120 19.74 30.26 -15.58
CA LYS A 120 18.50 29.48 -15.64
C LYS A 120 17.26 30.36 -15.50
N PRO A 121 16.12 29.94 -16.09
CA PRO A 121 14.81 30.55 -15.81
C PRO A 121 14.48 30.57 -14.33
N VAL A 122 13.83 31.65 -13.89
CA VAL A 122 13.31 31.80 -12.53
C VAL A 122 11.82 32.10 -12.59
N TYR A 123 11.03 31.25 -11.97
CA TYR A 123 9.58 31.41 -11.82
C TYR A 123 9.30 32.15 -10.52
N VAL A 124 8.33 33.06 -10.56
CA VAL A 124 7.85 33.81 -9.39
C VAL A 124 6.32 33.78 -9.38
N SER A 125 5.72 33.50 -8.23
CA SER A 125 4.27 33.35 -8.09
C SER A 125 3.79 33.74 -6.69
N ALA A 126 2.50 34.05 -6.58
CA ALA A 126 1.84 34.33 -5.30
C ALA A 126 1.91 33.15 -4.34
N GLN A 127 1.69 31.94 -4.83
CA GLN A 127 1.85 30.67 -4.10
C GLN A 127 2.51 29.64 -5.05
N GLU A 128 2.77 28.44 -4.56
CA GLU A 128 3.22 27.32 -5.39
C GLU A 128 2.23 27.13 -6.55
N ASN A 129 2.71 26.87 -7.77
CA ASN A 129 1.82 26.81 -8.94
C ASN A 129 1.21 25.41 -9.11
N LEU A 130 0.15 25.10 -8.35
CA LEU A 130 -0.65 23.88 -8.53
C LEU A 130 -1.76 24.12 -9.57
N ALA A 131 -1.36 24.09 -10.85
CA ALA A 131 -2.27 24.25 -11.98
C ALA A 131 -2.92 22.91 -12.41
N ASN A 132 -3.66 22.91 -13.53
CA ASN A 132 -4.41 21.73 -13.97
C ASN A 132 -3.54 20.47 -14.18
N ASP A 133 -2.27 20.61 -14.57
CA ASP A 133 -1.40 19.44 -14.78
C ASP A 133 -1.03 18.74 -13.47
N TRP A 134 -0.91 19.49 -12.37
CA TRP A 134 -0.74 18.90 -11.03
C TRP A 134 -1.93 18.02 -10.64
N TYR A 135 -3.16 18.45 -10.97
CA TYR A 135 -4.35 17.63 -10.74
C TYR A 135 -4.35 16.36 -11.57
N LYS A 136 -3.88 16.39 -12.82
CA LYS A 136 -3.77 15.17 -13.63
C LYS A 136 -2.81 14.15 -13.02
N GLU A 137 -1.67 14.61 -12.51
CA GLU A 137 -0.72 13.75 -11.78
C GLU A 137 -1.35 13.21 -10.50
N TRP A 138 -1.99 14.08 -9.71
CA TRP A 138 -2.70 13.67 -8.50
C TRP A 138 -3.84 12.68 -8.79
N TYR A 139 -4.55 12.80 -9.92
CA TYR A 139 -5.61 11.85 -10.28
C TYR A 139 -5.07 10.44 -10.53
N VAL A 140 -3.88 10.31 -11.13
CA VAL A 140 -3.21 9.01 -11.29
C VAL A 140 -2.87 8.41 -9.92
N GLU A 141 -2.34 9.24 -9.01
CA GLU A 141 -2.03 8.82 -7.64
C GLU A 141 -3.30 8.42 -6.87
N LEU A 142 -4.37 9.21 -6.98
CA LEU A 142 -5.66 8.98 -6.33
C LEU A 142 -6.32 7.69 -6.83
N GLN A 143 -6.30 7.44 -8.14
CA GLN A 143 -6.79 6.19 -8.72
C GLN A 143 -5.99 4.99 -8.21
N SER A 144 -4.67 5.12 -8.14
CA SER A 144 -3.80 4.05 -7.65
C SER A 144 -3.98 3.79 -6.16
N SER A 145 -4.07 4.82 -5.32
CA SER A 145 -4.15 4.69 -3.86
C SER A 145 -5.49 4.10 -3.43
N TRP A 146 -6.57 4.50 -4.09
CA TRP A 146 -7.91 4.02 -3.81
C TRP A 146 -8.32 2.77 -4.63
N ASN A 147 -7.54 2.39 -5.65
CA ASN A 147 -7.90 1.35 -6.62
C ASN A 147 -9.25 1.66 -7.31
N LEU A 148 -9.34 2.85 -7.90
CA LEU A 148 -10.53 3.35 -8.60
C LEU A 148 -10.43 3.13 -10.11
N ASP A 149 -11.59 3.06 -10.76
CA ASP A 149 -11.68 3.19 -12.22
C ASP A 149 -11.33 4.63 -12.68
N GLU A 150 -11.33 4.83 -14.00
CA GLU A 150 -11.15 6.18 -14.57
C GLU A 150 -12.19 7.17 -14.03
N ALA A 151 -11.78 8.44 -13.87
CA ALA A 151 -12.66 9.49 -13.37
C ALA A 151 -13.90 9.65 -14.25
N GLN A 152 -15.06 9.83 -13.64
CA GLN A 152 -16.27 10.15 -14.39
C GLN A 152 -16.27 11.62 -14.77
N ILE A 153 -16.33 11.91 -16.08
CA ILE A 153 -16.55 13.26 -16.58
C ILE A 153 -18.05 13.57 -16.47
N VAL A 154 -18.42 14.40 -15.50
CA VAL A 154 -19.82 14.76 -15.21
C VAL A 154 -20.28 16.01 -15.96
N GLY A 155 -19.33 16.76 -16.52
CA GLY A 155 -19.60 17.96 -17.31
C GLY A 155 -18.31 18.59 -17.83
N HIS A 156 -18.43 19.76 -18.44
CA HIS A 156 -17.30 20.54 -18.93
C HIS A 156 -17.45 22.00 -18.53
N SER A 157 -16.33 22.66 -18.23
CA SER A 157 -16.24 24.11 -17.97
C SER A 157 -16.52 24.95 -19.24
N HIS A 158 -16.54 26.27 -19.09
CA HIS A 158 -16.72 27.20 -20.23
C HIS A 158 -15.66 27.03 -21.32
N ALA A 159 -14.42 26.74 -20.96
CA ALA A 159 -13.34 26.47 -21.89
C ALA A 159 -13.21 24.97 -22.24
N PHE A 160 -14.27 24.19 -22.04
CA PHE A 160 -14.37 22.76 -22.36
C PHE A 160 -13.33 21.89 -21.63
N ARG A 161 -12.92 22.25 -20.41
CA ARG A 161 -12.13 21.36 -19.54
C ARG A 161 -13.08 20.44 -18.77
N PRO A 162 -12.73 19.16 -18.57
CA PRO A 162 -13.60 18.23 -17.89
C PRO A 162 -13.80 18.61 -16.42
N ILE A 163 -15.00 18.36 -15.90
CA ILE A 163 -15.29 18.32 -14.46
C ILE A 163 -15.32 16.84 -14.07
N GLU A 164 -14.35 16.44 -13.27
CA GLU A 164 -14.06 15.04 -12.96
C GLU A 164 -14.54 14.69 -11.55
N VAL A 165 -15.22 13.55 -11.44
CA VAL A 165 -15.71 12.97 -10.20
C VAL A 165 -15.11 11.59 -10.00
N PHE A 166 -14.70 11.31 -8.77
CA PHE A 166 -14.25 9.99 -8.34
C PHE A 166 -15.21 9.43 -7.30
N GLU A 167 -15.50 8.13 -7.39
CA GLU A 167 -16.38 7.41 -6.45
C GLU A 167 -15.63 6.22 -5.87
N THR A 168 -15.62 6.10 -4.55
CA THR A 168 -14.97 4.96 -3.89
C THR A 168 -15.83 3.71 -3.84
N ASN A 169 -17.16 3.86 -3.86
CA ASN A 169 -18.11 2.77 -3.89
C ASN A 169 -19.46 3.23 -4.52
N PRO A 170 -19.59 3.22 -5.85
CA PRO A 170 -20.77 3.74 -6.54
C PRO A 170 -22.07 2.98 -6.25
N ASN A 171 -21.99 1.76 -5.67
CA ASN A 171 -23.16 0.96 -5.32
C ASN A 171 -23.70 1.24 -3.91
N ALA A 172 -22.97 1.98 -3.08
CA ALA A 172 -23.41 2.32 -1.73
C ALA A 172 -24.57 3.33 -1.77
N ARG A 173 -25.54 3.16 -0.88
CA ARG A 173 -26.70 4.07 -0.74
C ARG A 173 -26.38 5.35 0.02
N THR A 174 -25.23 5.42 0.68
CA THR A 174 -24.90 6.53 1.56
C THR A 174 -23.65 7.23 1.05
N HIS A 175 -23.70 8.56 0.93
CA HIS A 175 -22.72 9.35 0.21
C HIS A 175 -22.09 10.45 1.08
N PHE A 176 -20.81 10.72 0.82
CA PHE A 176 -20.01 11.77 1.45
C PHE A 176 -19.38 12.61 0.35
N LEU A 177 -19.60 13.92 0.35
CA LEU A 177 -19.13 14.80 -0.72
C LEU A 177 -17.92 15.62 -0.27
N PHE A 178 -16.87 15.59 -1.08
CA PHE A 178 -15.65 16.38 -0.87
C PHE A 178 -15.42 17.28 -2.09
N LEU A 179 -15.52 18.59 -1.89
CA LEU A 179 -15.35 19.62 -2.92
C LEU A 179 -14.02 20.35 -2.73
N GLY A 180 -13.34 20.63 -3.83
CA GLY A 180 -12.08 21.37 -3.81
C GLY A 180 -11.99 22.44 -4.88
N ARG A 181 -11.19 23.47 -4.58
CA ARG A 181 -10.63 24.41 -5.57
C ARG A 181 -11.70 25.17 -6.36
N SER A 182 -12.60 25.81 -5.63
CA SER A 182 -13.60 26.74 -6.20
C SER A 182 -12.95 28.05 -6.67
N HIS A 183 -11.92 28.53 -5.96
CA HIS A 183 -11.15 29.69 -6.37
C HIS A 183 -9.71 29.31 -6.74
N PRO A 184 -9.11 29.97 -7.76
CA PRO A 184 -7.76 29.61 -8.21
C PRO A 184 -6.65 29.77 -7.16
N PRO A 185 -6.61 30.78 -6.27
CA PRO A 185 -5.51 30.94 -5.32
C PRO A 185 -5.47 29.96 -4.14
N GLU A 186 -6.39 28.98 -4.06
CA GLU A 186 -6.62 28.14 -2.87
C GLU A 186 -5.63 26.99 -2.74
N ILE A 187 -4.33 27.30 -2.83
CA ILE A 187 -3.23 26.32 -2.87
C ILE A 187 -3.14 25.53 -1.57
N PRO A 188 -3.12 26.16 -0.38
CA PRO A 188 -3.16 25.43 0.88
C PRO A 188 -4.39 24.51 1.02
N GLY A 189 -5.55 24.96 0.53
CA GLY A 189 -6.80 24.19 0.58
C GLY A 189 -6.75 22.95 -0.30
N ALA A 190 -6.19 23.06 -1.51
CA ALA A 190 -5.95 21.90 -2.39
C ALA A 190 -5.00 20.87 -1.73
N MET A 191 -3.95 21.35 -1.07
CA MET A 191 -3.03 20.49 -0.32
C MET A 191 -3.72 19.82 0.88
N ALA A 192 -4.59 20.55 1.59
CA ALA A 192 -5.37 20.00 2.70
C ALA A 192 -6.37 18.93 2.25
N MET A 193 -7.05 19.14 1.12
CA MET A 193 -7.92 18.10 0.53
C MET A 193 -7.13 16.85 0.17
N ARG A 194 -5.98 17.01 -0.50
CA ARG A 194 -5.09 15.89 -0.82
C ARG A 194 -4.67 15.13 0.42
N ALA A 195 -4.15 15.83 1.43
CA ALA A 195 -3.74 15.24 2.69
C ALA A 195 -4.87 14.45 3.38
N PHE A 196 -6.07 15.02 3.42
CA PHE A 196 -7.25 14.38 4.01
C PHE A 196 -7.63 13.09 3.28
N LEU A 197 -7.63 13.10 1.94
CA LEU A 197 -7.97 11.94 1.13
C LEU A 197 -6.87 10.86 1.13
N ASP A 198 -5.60 11.26 1.19
CA ASP A 198 -4.46 10.35 1.29
C ASP A 198 -4.48 9.61 2.64
N ASP A 199 -4.85 10.27 3.73
CA ASP A 199 -5.01 9.66 5.05
C ASP A 199 -6.20 8.68 5.09
N LEU A 200 -7.36 9.05 4.53
CA LEU A 200 -8.49 8.13 4.40
C LEU A 200 -8.14 6.89 3.56
N SER A 201 -7.40 7.07 2.45
CA SER A 201 -6.92 5.96 1.61
C SER A 201 -5.99 5.04 2.37
N SER A 202 -5.03 5.62 3.09
CA SER A 202 -4.04 4.90 3.88
C SER A 202 -4.71 4.11 5.00
N THR A 203 -5.69 4.74 5.67
CA THR A 203 -6.52 4.09 6.69
C THR A 203 -7.28 2.93 6.09
N ARG A 204 -7.99 3.10 4.96
CA ARG A 204 -8.67 2.00 4.27
C ARG A 204 -7.73 0.85 3.95
N LEU A 205 -6.58 1.11 3.35
CA LEU A 205 -5.63 0.06 2.96
C LEU A 205 -5.11 -0.73 4.16
N LYS A 206 -4.81 -0.04 5.27
CA LYS A 206 -4.36 -0.64 6.51
C LYS A 206 -5.48 -1.46 7.16
N GLU A 207 -6.62 -0.83 7.39
CA GLU A 207 -7.74 -1.35 8.17
C GLU A 207 -8.54 -2.44 7.44
N CYS A 208 -8.58 -2.43 6.10
CA CYS A 208 -9.20 -3.50 5.31
C CYS A 208 -8.29 -4.68 4.98
N SER A 209 -6.98 -4.56 5.24
CA SER A 209 -6.03 -5.66 5.11
C SER A 209 -5.95 -6.51 6.38
N ALA A 210 -6.14 -5.88 7.54
CA ALA A 210 -6.50 -6.56 8.77
C ALA A 210 -7.95 -7.03 8.67
N SER A 211 -8.26 -8.18 9.25
CA SER A 211 -9.60 -8.76 9.15
C SER A 211 -10.67 -7.86 9.82
N LEU A 212 -11.72 -7.52 9.05
CA LEU A 212 -12.97 -6.82 9.43
C LEU A 212 -12.89 -5.77 10.56
N SER A 213 -12.08 -4.71 10.40
CA SER A 213 -12.14 -3.58 11.32
C SER A 213 -13.39 -2.69 11.06
N PRO A 214 -13.95 -2.02 12.09
CA PRO A 214 -15.10 -1.11 11.91
C PRO A 214 -14.85 -0.01 10.87
N ALA A 215 -13.61 0.47 10.76
CA ALA A 215 -13.20 1.43 9.75
C ALA A 215 -13.28 0.84 8.32
N CYS A 216 -12.93 -0.43 8.14
CA CYS A 216 -13.16 -1.09 6.85
C CYS A 216 -14.65 -1.18 6.50
N GLY A 217 -15.49 -1.46 7.50
CA GLY A 217 -16.95 -1.42 7.36
C GLY A 217 -17.46 -0.05 6.91
N PHE A 218 -16.90 1.05 7.42
CA PHE A 218 -17.22 2.39 6.94
C PHE A 218 -16.97 2.53 5.43
N PHE A 219 -15.78 2.19 4.93
CA PHE A 219 -15.46 2.33 3.51
C PHE A 219 -16.27 1.39 2.60
N ALA A 220 -16.69 0.23 3.12
CA ALA A 220 -17.49 -0.71 2.35
C ALA A 220 -18.97 -0.30 2.25
N ARG A 221 -19.51 0.42 3.24
CA ARG A 221 -20.92 0.83 3.28
C ARG A 221 -21.19 2.19 2.64
N HIS A 222 -20.17 3.02 2.52
CA HIS A 222 -20.31 4.41 2.11
C HIS A 222 -19.56 4.70 0.81
N ASN A 223 -20.12 5.57 -0.01
CA ASN A 223 -19.47 6.13 -1.17
C ASN A 223 -18.85 7.48 -0.80
N LEU A 224 -17.57 7.67 -1.07
CA LEU A 224 -16.94 8.98 -1.02
C LEU A 224 -16.92 9.55 -2.45
N VAL A 225 -17.62 10.66 -2.64
CA VAL A 225 -17.76 11.39 -3.90
C VAL A 225 -16.77 12.56 -3.87
N LEU A 226 -15.75 12.50 -4.73
CA LEU A 226 -14.64 13.44 -4.73
C LEU A 226 -14.71 14.34 -5.95
N VAL A 227 -14.69 15.66 -5.75
CA VAL A 227 -14.62 16.68 -6.81
C VAL A 227 -13.42 17.59 -6.55
N PRO A 228 -12.19 17.16 -6.93
CA PRO A 228 -10.99 17.86 -6.48
C PRO A 228 -10.76 19.23 -7.13
N LEU A 229 -11.20 19.41 -8.38
CA LEU A 229 -11.00 20.65 -9.15
C LEU A 229 -12.33 21.15 -9.72
N LEU A 230 -13.02 22.02 -8.96
CA LEU A 230 -14.28 22.60 -9.43
C LEU A 230 -14.07 23.72 -10.46
N ASN A 231 -12.99 24.51 -10.35
CA ASN A 231 -12.71 25.65 -11.24
C ASN A 231 -11.46 25.42 -12.12
N PRO A 232 -11.51 24.48 -13.09
CA PRO A 232 -10.34 24.20 -13.94
C PRO A 232 -9.98 25.38 -14.85
N ASP A 233 -10.93 26.25 -15.17
CA ASP A 233 -10.70 27.38 -16.07
C ASP A 233 -9.99 28.55 -15.38
N GLY A 234 -10.49 28.97 -14.21
CA GLY A 234 -9.86 30.04 -13.45
C GLY A 234 -8.45 29.67 -13.00
N VAL A 235 -8.23 28.40 -12.62
CA VAL A 235 -6.89 27.85 -12.30
C VAL A 235 -5.96 27.96 -13.50
N ALA A 236 -6.42 27.53 -14.68
CA ALA A 236 -5.62 27.61 -15.89
C ALA A 236 -5.25 29.08 -16.19
N LEU A 237 -6.22 29.98 -16.12
CA LEU A 237 -6.07 31.40 -16.47
C LEU A 237 -5.34 32.25 -15.41
N GLY A 238 -5.02 31.71 -14.23
CA GLY A 238 -4.42 32.49 -13.14
C GLY A 238 -5.33 33.63 -12.67
N HIS A 239 -6.63 33.36 -12.54
CA HIS A 239 -7.61 34.32 -12.03
C HIS A 239 -7.48 34.51 -10.51
N TRP A 240 -7.96 35.64 -9.99
CA TRP A 240 -7.99 35.90 -8.56
C TRP A 240 -9.10 35.12 -7.86
N ARG A 241 -10.24 34.91 -8.54
CA ARG A 241 -11.42 34.30 -7.92
C ARG A 241 -12.36 33.58 -8.87
N HIS A 242 -12.62 34.14 -10.04
CA HIS A 242 -13.69 33.70 -10.93
C HIS A 242 -13.28 32.53 -11.84
N ASN A 243 -14.27 31.83 -12.39
CA ASN A 243 -14.09 30.97 -13.55
C ASN A 243 -13.96 31.80 -14.85
N ALA A 244 -13.89 31.14 -16.02
CA ALA A 244 -13.87 31.84 -17.31
C ALA A 244 -15.19 32.55 -17.68
N GLY A 245 -16.27 32.30 -16.92
CA GLY A 245 -17.57 32.97 -17.06
C GLY A 245 -17.71 34.24 -16.22
N SER A 246 -16.63 34.72 -15.60
CA SER A 246 -16.62 35.91 -14.71
C SER A 246 -17.53 35.75 -13.48
N VAL A 247 -17.65 34.53 -12.95
CA VAL A 247 -18.46 34.23 -11.76
C VAL A 247 -17.63 33.53 -10.69
N ASP A 248 -17.83 33.95 -9.44
CA ASP A 248 -17.38 33.24 -8.24
C ASP A 248 -18.21 31.96 -8.08
N LEU A 249 -17.62 30.80 -8.33
CA LEU A 249 -18.32 29.51 -8.26
C LEU A 249 -18.89 29.22 -6.86
N ASN A 250 -18.27 29.74 -5.79
CA ASN A 250 -18.81 29.61 -4.43
C ASN A 250 -19.89 30.67 -4.11
N ARG A 251 -20.47 31.30 -5.14
CA ARG A 251 -21.69 32.12 -5.07
C ARG A 251 -22.78 31.63 -6.03
N ASP A 252 -22.48 30.62 -6.84
CA ASP A 252 -23.37 30.10 -7.87
C ASP A 252 -24.18 28.86 -7.42
N TRP A 253 -23.95 28.36 -6.20
CA TRP A 253 -24.72 27.25 -5.65
C TRP A 253 -26.16 27.69 -5.36
N GLY A 254 -27.12 27.15 -6.12
CA GLY A 254 -28.54 27.51 -6.07
C GLY A 254 -29.07 28.03 -7.41
N ASP A 255 -28.39 29.03 -7.98
CA ASP A 255 -28.73 29.57 -9.30
C ASP A 255 -28.19 28.67 -10.43
N PHE A 256 -27.05 28.01 -10.21
CA PHE A 256 -26.40 27.10 -11.15
C PHE A 256 -26.26 27.71 -12.55
N SER A 257 -25.85 28.98 -12.59
CA SER A 257 -25.67 29.73 -13.83
C SER A 257 -24.41 29.29 -14.59
N GLN A 258 -23.46 28.67 -13.88
CA GLN A 258 -22.19 28.21 -14.43
C GLN A 258 -22.23 26.70 -14.75
N PRO A 259 -21.61 26.27 -15.85
CA PRO A 259 -21.61 24.86 -16.24
C PRO A 259 -20.89 23.96 -15.22
N GLU A 260 -19.90 24.49 -14.48
CA GLU A 260 -19.12 23.73 -13.49
C GLU A 260 -19.97 23.28 -12.29
N THR A 261 -20.65 24.22 -11.62
CA THR A 261 -21.56 23.93 -10.49
C THR A 261 -22.80 23.16 -10.94
N ALA A 262 -23.34 23.47 -12.12
CA ALA A 262 -24.47 22.77 -12.70
C ALA A 262 -24.16 21.30 -13.00
N ALA A 263 -22.93 20.99 -13.44
CA ALA A 263 -22.49 19.61 -13.68
C ALA A 263 -22.50 18.78 -12.40
N VAL A 264 -21.91 19.30 -11.32
CA VAL A 264 -21.90 18.61 -10.01
C VAL A 264 -23.31 18.44 -9.46
N ARG A 265 -24.17 19.47 -9.56
CA ARG A 265 -25.57 19.36 -9.14
C ARG A 265 -26.34 18.32 -9.94
N ASN A 266 -26.23 18.32 -11.27
CA ASN A 266 -26.91 17.32 -12.13
C ASN A 266 -26.45 15.89 -11.84
N TYR A 267 -25.19 15.72 -11.45
CA TYR A 267 -24.64 14.43 -11.05
C TYR A 267 -25.24 13.99 -9.70
N LEU A 268 -25.30 14.88 -8.71
CA LEU A 268 -25.91 14.57 -7.42
C LEU A 268 -27.42 14.28 -7.53
N ASP A 269 -28.14 15.00 -8.40
CA ASP A 269 -29.57 14.72 -8.70
C ASP A 269 -29.78 13.29 -9.25
N GLN A 270 -28.77 12.71 -9.91
CA GLN A 270 -28.81 11.32 -10.39
C GLN A 270 -28.49 10.33 -9.27
N LEU A 271 -27.53 10.66 -8.41
CA LEU A 271 -27.20 9.84 -7.24
C LEU A 271 -28.38 9.75 -6.26
N ASP A 272 -29.11 10.84 -6.03
CA ASP A 272 -30.19 10.97 -5.02
C ASP A 272 -31.43 10.08 -5.27
N GLN A 273 -31.47 9.28 -6.34
CA GLN A 273 -32.56 8.34 -6.66
C GLN A 273 -32.58 7.10 -5.73
N GLY A 274 -32.78 7.31 -4.43
CA GLY A 274 -32.84 6.25 -3.41
C GLY A 274 -31.60 6.15 -2.52
N SER A 275 -30.75 7.17 -2.53
CA SER A 275 -29.54 7.30 -1.70
C SER A 275 -29.64 8.48 -0.74
N THR A 276 -28.68 8.61 0.18
CA THR A 276 -28.63 9.68 1.17
C THR A 276 -27.24 10.31 1.22
N LEU A 277 -27.17 11.64 1.08
CA LEU A 277 -25.97 12.40 1.43
C LEU A 277 -25.88 12.53 2.96
N ARG A 278 -24.69 12.43 3.55
CA ARG A 278 -24.48 12.50 5.01
C ARG A 278 -23.50 13.56 5.49
N LEU A 279 -22.59 13.98 4.61
CA LEU A 279 -21.58 14.99 4.92
C LEU A 279 -21.16 15.68 3.63
N MET A 280 -20.93 16.99 3.71
CA MET A 280 -20.23 17.75 2.67
C MET A 280 -19.07 18.53 3.30
N LEU A 281 -17.86 18.33 2.78
CA LEU A 281 -16.68 19.12 3.10
C LEU A 281 -16.22 19.90 1.85
N ASP A 282 -15.97 21.20 2.01
CA ASP A 282 -15.49 22.08 0.94
C ASP A 282 -14.16 22.73 1.33
N PHE A 283 -13.09 22.42 0.59
CA PHE A 283 -11.72 22.84 0.90
C PHE A 283 -11.33 24.13 0.18
N HIS A 284 -10.94 25.12 0.96
CA HIS A 284 -10.68 26.51 0.57
C HIS A 284 -9.39 27.06 1.21
N SER A 285 -9.05 28.32 0.93
CA SER A 285 -7.92 28.99 1.59
C SER A 285 -8.21 30.41 2.02
N THR A 286 -7.62 30.79 3.15
CA THR A 286 -7.79 32.11 3.77
C THR A 286 -6.53 32.52 4.51
N ASN A 287 -6.55 33.58 5.30
CA ASN A 287 -5.36 34.06 6.01
C ASN A 287 -5.03 33.27 7.30
N ARG A 288 -5.84 32.29 7.70
CA ARG A 288 -5.71 31.51 8.94
C ARG A 288 -6.40 30.15 8.81
N ASP A 289 -6.02 29.18 9.63
CA ASP A 289 -6.70 27.88 9.68
C ASP A 289 -8.06 28.02 10.40
N VAL A 290 -9.18 27.81 9.69
CA VAL A 290 -10.54 27.99 10.23
C VAL A 290 -11.55 27.03 9.60
N LEU A 291 -12.51 26.55 10.40
CA LEU A 291 -13.63 25.72 9.96
C LEU A 291 -14.93 26.52 10.03
N TYR A 292 -15.57 26.81 8.89
CA TYR A 292 -16.92 27.37 8.95
C TYR A 292 -17.97 26.29 9.09
N ILE A 293 -18.59 26.28 10.26
CA ILE A 293 -19.54 25.26 10.71
C ILE A 293 -20.95 25.84 10.90
N GLN A 294 -21.97 24.99 10.89
CA GLN A 294 -23.35 25.36 11.25
C GLN A 294 -23.44 25.82 12.71
N GLN A 295 -24.53 26.53 13.06
CA GLN A 295 -24.76 26.92 14.45
C GLN A 295 -25.26 25.72 15.27
N PRO A 296 -24.98 25.66 16.58
CA PRO A 296 -25.48 24.56 17.43
C PRO A 296 -27.01 24.40 17.45
N SER A 297 -27.76 25.44 17.07
CA SER A 297 -29.22 25.41 16.96
C SER A 297 -29.74 24.84 15.63
N ASP A 298 -28.87 24.66 14.64
CA ASP A 298 -29.23 24.16 13.32
C ASP A 298 -29.52 22.65 13.41
N ILE A 299 -30.68 22.22 12.91
CA ILE A 299 -31.08 20.82 12.92
C ILE A 299 -30.48 20.16 11.68
N MET A 300 -29.64 19.15 11.91
CA MET A 300 -28.94 18.40 10.87
C MET A 300 -29.14 16.90 11.06
N ASP A 301 -28.91 16.16 9.98
CA ASP A 301 -28.78 14.71 9.99
C ASP A 301 -27.38 14.32 9.47
N PRO A 302 -26.51 13.70 10.28
CA PRO A 302 -26.76 13.29 11.67
C PRO A 302 -26.80 14.44 12.69
N PRO A 303 -27.57 14.29 13.79
CA PRO A 303 -27.58 15.27 14.87
C PRO A 303 -26.23 15.31 15.59
N ASN A 304 -25.86 16.47 16.12
CA ASN A 304 -24.63 16.69 16.92
C ASN A 304 -23.29 16.38 16.23
N PHE A 305 -23.28 16.03 14.93
CA PHE A 305 -22.06 15.69 14.18
C PHE A 305 -20.90 16.65 14.47
N ILE A 306 -21.13 17.95 14.29
CA ILE A 306 -20.05 18.96 14.39
C ILE A 306 -19.43 18.98 15.79
N SER A 307 -20.26 18.90 16.84
CA SER A 307 -19.74 18.89 18.22
C SER A 307 -18.96 17.61 18.52
N GLU A 308 -19.50 16.45 18.17
CA GLU A 308 -18.87 15.15 18.48
C GLU A 308 -17.63 14.93 17.63
N TRP A 309 -17.67 15.27 16.35
CA TRP A 309 -16.52 15.22 15.44
C TRP A 309 -15.37 16.11 15.94
N LEU A 310 -15.65 17.35 16.35
CA LEU A 310 -14.61 18.23 16.91
C LEU A 310 -14.08 17.75 18.26
N ASP A 311 -14.88 17.05 19.06
CA ASP A 311 -14.42 16.43 20.30
C ASP A 311 -13.52 15.22 20.02
N LEU A 312 -13.86 14.37 19.03
CA LEU A 312 -13.00 13.28 18.57
C LEU A 312 -11.64 13.78 18.06
N VAL A 313 -11.64 14.85 17.26
CA VAL A 313 -10.38 15.48 16.79
C VAL A 313 -9.49 15.90 17.96
N ARG A 314 -10.07 16.45 19.03
CA ARG A 314 -9.28 16.83 20.22
C ARG A 314 -8.71 15.63 20.95
N VAL A 315 -9.48 14.55 21.04
CA VAL A 315 -9.01 13.32 21.68
C VAL A 315 -7.83 12.75 20.89
N LEU A 316 -7.97 12.64 19.57
CA LEU A 316 -6.94 12.12 18.68
C LEU A 316 -5.66 12.98 18.70
N ALA A 317 -5.79 14.31 18.71
CA ALA A 317 -4.64 15.23 18.82
C ALA A 317 -3.96 15.18 20.21
N ALA A 318 -4.75 15.07 21.29
CA ALA A 318 -4.22 15.05 22.66
C ALA A 318 -3.43 13.78 22.99
N GLU A 319 -3.77 12.63 22.39
CA GLU A 319 -3.01 11.39 22.55
C GLU A 319 -1.57 11.49 21.99
N GLN A 320 -1.33 12.41 21.07
CA GLN A 320 -0.03 12.68 20.45
C GLN A 320 0.73 13.87 21.08
N ASN A 321 0.31 14.34 22.26
CA ASN A 321 0.99 15.41 23.02
C ASN A 321 0.90 16.81 22.35
N GLU A 322 -0.12 17.07 21.54
CA GLU A 322 -0.42 18.41 21.02
C GLU A 322 -1.42 19.15 21.93
N ASP A 323 -1.01 20.31 22.46
CA ASP A 323 -1.86 21.23 23.24
C ASP A 323 -2.75 22.13 22.35
N ASP A 324 -2.79 21.91 21.03
CA ASP A 324 -3.51 22.76 20.08
C ASP A 324 -4.93 22.27 19.80
N TYR A 325 -5.89 23.07 20.24
CA TYR A 325 -7.31 22.94 19.95
C TYR A 325 -7.59 23.28 18.46
N PRO A 326 -8.50 22.58 17.77
CA PRO A 326 -8.43 21.19 17.33
C PRO A 326 -7.40 21.02 16.19
N ALA A 327 -6.16 20.69 16.52
CA ALA A 327 -5.04 20.61 15.57
C ALA A 327 -4.78 21.93 14.79
N GLY A 328 -5.02 23.07 15.45
CA GLY A 328 -4.74 24.41 14.91
C GLY A 328 -5.85 25.07 14.09
N PHE A 329 -6.99 24.40 13.84
CA PHE A 329 -8.11 24.96 13.06
C PHE A 329 -9.21 25.58 13.93
N GLU A 330 -9.39 26.89 13.90
CA GLU A 330 -10.43 27.54 14.72
C GLU A 330 -11.86 27.22 14.20
N PRO A 331 -12.78 26.64 15.00
CA PRO A 331 -14.17 26.51 14.58
C PRO A 331 -14.86 27.88 14.62
N ALA A 332 -15.50 28.27 13.52
CA ALA A 332 -16.21 29.53 13.36
C ALA A 332 -17.66 29.29 12.92
N GLU A 333 -18.58 29.48 13.86
CA GLU A 333 -20.02 29.42 13.59
C GLU A 333 -20.43 30.54 12.62
N ARG A 334 -21.08 30.17 11.52
CA ARG A 334 -21.64 31.13 10.55
C ARG A 334 -23.13 30.89 10.39
N PRO A 335 -23.99 31.89 10.67
CA PRO A 335 -25.43 31.74 10.52
C PRO A 335 -25.80 31.51 9.05
N LEU A 336 -26.87 30.74 8.83
CA LEU A 336 -27.43 30.50 7.52
C LEU A 336 -27.91 31.81 6.87
N THR A 337 -27.40 32.09 5.69
CA THR A 337 -27.75 33.27 4.87
C THR A 337 -28.32 32.83 3.53
N GLU A 338 -28.98 33.75 2.82
CA GLU A 338 -29.45 33.51 1.44
C GLU A 338 -28.32 33.49 0.39
N SER A 339 -27.04 33.58 0.81
CA SER A 339 -25.93 33.50 -0.15
C SER A 339 -25.80 32.09 -0.73
N GLY A 340 -25.61 32.02 -2.05
CA GLY A 340 -25.41 30.78 -2.82
C GLY A 340 -24.03 30.14 -2.64
N THR A 341 -23.60 29.96 -1.39
CA THR A 341 -22.38 29.20 -1.09
C THR A 341 -22.69 27.71 -1.03
N SER A 342 -21.68 26.86 -1.31
CA SER A 342 -21.78 25.41 -1.20
C SER A 342 -22.36 24.99 0.16
N LYS A 343 -21.74 25.46 1.26
CA LYS A 343 -22.19 25.23 2.64
C LYS A 343 -23.69 25.49 2.83
N ASN A 344 -24.17 26.65 2.37
CA ASN A 344 -25.57 27.02 2.55
C ASN A 344 -26.49 26.18 1.67
N TYR A 345 -26.10 25.91 0.42
CA TYR A 345 -26.87 25.10 -0.50
C TYR A 345 -27.05 23.67 0.01
N PHE A 346 -25.96 23.00 0.38
CA PHE A 346 -26.00 21.60 0.81
C PHE A 346 -26.77 21.41 2.11
N TYR A 347 -26.59 22.30 3.08
CA TYR A 347 -27.41 22.29 4.29
C TYR A 347 -28.89 22.52 3.99
N ARG A 348 -29.25 23.52 3.16
CA ARG A 348 -30.66 23.82 2.85
C ARG A 348 -31.36 22.73 2.04
N THR A 349 -30.61 22.06 1.17
CA THR A 349 -31.14 21.08 0.22
C THR A 349 -31.22 19.70 0.84
N TYR A 350 -30.17 19.28 1.56
CA TYR A 350 -30.04 17.92 2.09
C TYR A 350 -30.16 17.83 3.62
N GLY A 351 -30.06 18.94 4.35
CA GLY A 351 -30.11 18.93 5.83
C GLY A 351 -28.87 18.32 6.50
N VAL A 352 -27.76 18.20 5.78
CA VAL A 352 -26.55 17.52 6.27
C VAL A 352 -25.50 18.50 6.83
N PRO A 353 -24.61 18.03 7.72
CA PRO A 353 -23.41 18.78 8.07
C PRO A 353 -22.64 19.20 6.82
N SER A 354 -22.38 20.50 6.71
CA SER A 354 -21.79 21.12 5.52
C SER A 354 -20.70 22.08 5.96
N ILE A 355 -19.44 21.70 5.83
CA ILE A 355 -18.31 22.38 6.49
C ILE A 355 -17.37 22.94 5.43
N THR A 356 -17.01 24.22 5.58
CA THR A 356 -15.96 24.85 4.77
C THR A 356 -14.65 24.78 5.54
N PHE A 357 -13.68 24.06 4.98
CA PHE A 357 -12.34 23.88 5.52
C PHE A 357 -11.42 24.93 4.90
N GLU A 358 -11.10 26.02 5.61
CA GLU A 358 -10.17 27.03 5.09
C GLU A 358 -8.78 26.85 5.71
N THR A 359 -7.81 26.49 4.88
CA THR A 359 -6.39 26.40 5.27
C THR A 359 -5.69 27.73 5.06
N GLY A 360 -4.85 28.13 6.03
CA GLY A 360 -4.13 29.39 6.02
C GLY A 360 -3.10 29.49 4.89
N ASP A 361 -3.01 30.66 4.24
CA ASP A 361 -2.04 30.96 3.19
C ASP A 361 -0.60 30.73 3.64
N LYS A 362 -0.35 30.97 4.93
CA LYS A 362 0.96 30.84 5.60
C LYS A 362 1.13 29.55 6.41
N THR A 363 0.16 28.63 6.36
CA THR A 363 0.26 27.35 7.08
C THR A 363 1.41 26.54 6.53
N GLU A 364 2.25 26.02 7.42
CA GLU A 364 3.46 25.28 7.07
C GLU A 364 3.09 23.97 6.36
N ARG A 365 3.58 23.79 5.13
CA ARG A 365 3.13 22.71 4.24
C ARG A 365 3.38 21.32 4.82
N GLU A 366 4.49 21.16 5.53
CA GLU A 366 4.89 19.90 6.17
C GLU A 366 3.96 19.47 7.31
N THR A 367 3.26 20.42 7.94
CA THR A 367 2.34 20.14 9.06
C THR A 367 0.91 19.78 8.61
N ILE A 368 0.56 20.06 7.34
CA ILE A 368 -0.79 19.84 6.81
C ILE A 368 -1.19 18.35 6.92
N PRO A 369 -0.39 17.37 6.47
CA PRO A 369 -0.79 15.95 6.53
C PRO A 369 -1.15 15.46 7.93
N GLU A 370 -0.31 15.75 8.92
CA GLU A 370 -0.52 15.35 10.31
C GLU A 370 -1.81 15.96 10.86
N ARG A 371 -2.00 17.28 10.72
CA ARG A 371 -3.19 17.97 11.20
C ARG A 371 -4.48 17.45 10.57
N LEU A 372 -4.47 17.17 9.27
CA LEU A 372 -5.65 16.68 8.54
C LEU A 372 -5.98 15.22 8.88
N SER A 373 -5.00 14.41 9.32
CA SER A 373 -5.23 13.02 9.72
C SER A 373 -6.22 12.89 10.89
N TYR A 374 -6.14 13.78 11.88
CA TYR A 374 -7.07 13.78 13.02
C TYR A 374 -8.52 14.02 12.58
N PHE A 375 -8.74 14.94 11.64
CA PHE A 375 -10.06 15.24 11.10
C PHE A 375 -10.61 14.08 10.26
N SER A 376 -9.76 13.46 9.45
CA SER A 376 -10.10 12.31 8.60
C SER A 376 -10.51 11.11 9.44
N GLN A 377 -9.71 10.76 10.46
CA GLN A 377 -10.00 9.67 11.39
C GLN A 377 -11.27 9.93 12.20
N ALA A 378 -11.46 11.16 12.69
CA ALA A 378 -12.66 11.53 13.42
C ALA A 378 -13.95 11.39 12.57
N VAL A 379 -13.89 11.59 11.24
CA VAL A 379 -15.06 11.30 10.37
C VAL A 379 -15.38 9.82 10.41
N ILE A 380 -14.39 8.95 10.24
CA ILE A 380 -14.59 7.49 10.28
C ILE A 380 -15.15 7.08 11.64
N GLU A 381 -14.52 7.52 12.73
CA GLU A 381 -14.93 7.16 14.09
C GLU A 381 -16.34 7.64 14.41
N PHE A 382 -16.70 8.86 14.02
CA PHE A 382 -18.06 9.36 14.22
C PHE A 382 -19.08 8.45 13.53
N PHE A 383 -18.91 8.18 12.23
CA PHE A 383 -19.90 7.40 11.47
C PHE A 383 -19.89 5.91 11.80
N VAL A 384 -18.80 5.38 12.36
CA VAL A 384 -18.77 4.05 12.98
C VAL A 384 -19.57 4.03 14.30
N ASN A 385 -19.40 5.04 15.14
CA ASN A 385 -20.07 5.15 16.45
C ASN A 385 -21.55 5.49 16.32
N GLU A 386 -21.90 6.42 15.45
CA GLU A 386 -23.27 6.84 15.18
C GLU A 386 -24.10 5.64 14.73
N TRP A 387 -23.54 4.87 13.82
CA TRP A 387 -24.12 3.63 13.38
C TRP A 387 -24.31 2.63 14.54
N SER A 388 -23.33 2.51 15.43
CA SER A 388 -23.41 1.69 16.65
C SER A 388 -24.44 2.19 17.69
N LEU A 389 -24.89 3.45 17.60
CA LEU A 389 -25.87 4.08 18.50
C LEU A 389 -27.28 4.06 17.92
N GLU A 390 -27.43 4.28 16.60
CA GLU A 390 -28.70 4.06 15.90
C GLU A 390 -29.21 2.62 16.08
N THR A 391 -28.30 1.64 16.16
CA THR A 391 -28.59 0.23 16.47
C THR A 391 -28.97 -0.01 17.94
N GLN A 392 -28.63 0.90 18.87
CA GLN A 392 -28.97 0.77 20.29
C GLN A 392 -30.32 1.41 20.67
N ASP A 393 -30.66 2.57 20.10
CA ASP A 393 -31.84 3.36 20.52
C ASP A 393 -33.16 2.90 19.86
N ARG A 394 -33.08 2.07 18.81
CA ARG A 394 -34.24 1.41 18.16
C ARG A 394 -34.70 0.12 18.85
N GLY A 395 -34.54 -0.03 20.17
CA GLY A 395 -35.05 -1.23 20.88
C GLY A 395 -34.65 -2.53 20.17
N THR A 396 -33.34 -2.74 20.06
CA THR A 396 -32.66 -3.56 19.06
C THR A 396 -33.34 -4.91 18.76
N PRO A 397 -33.92 -5.10 17.55
CA PRO A 397 -34.10 -6.43 17.00
C PRO A 397 -32.74 -7.13 16.95
N LEU A 398 -32.71 -8.41 17.30
CA LEU A 398 -31.50 -9.21 17.45
C LEU A 398 -30.49 -9.08 16.29
N CYS A 399 -30.97 -8.80 15.08
CA CYS A 399 -30.14 -8.67 13.88
C CYS A 399 -29.19 -7.47 13.87
N GLU A 400 -29.57 -6.33 14.48
CA GLU A 400 -28.70 -5.14 14.59
C GLU A 400 -27.55 -5.38 15.58
N SER A 401 -27.80 -6.07 16.70
CA SER A 401 -26.77 -6.34 17.73
C SER A 401 -25.67 -7.35 17.35
N VAL A 402 -25.87 -8.08 16.24
CA VAL A 402 -24.98 -9.14 15.73
C VAL A 402 -24.20 -8.67 14.51
N TYR A 403 -24.76 -7.75 13.72
CA TYR A 403 -24.09 -7.16 12.57
C TYR A 403 -22.99 -6.15 12.97
N ASP A 404 -23.10 -5.49 14.14
CA ASP A 404 -22.03 -4.63 14.71
C ASP A 404 -20.83 -5.43 15.25
N ARG A 405 -20.93 -6.76 15.30
CA ARG A 405 -19.93 -7.69 15.84
C ARG A 405 -19.49 -8.73 14.81
N VAL A 406 -19.29 -8.31 13.57
CA VAL A 406 -18.69 -9.16 12.54
C VAL A 406 -17.20 -9.33 12.87
N GLU A 407 -16.92 -10.27 13.78
CA GLU A 407 -15.57 -10.78 13.96
C GLU A 407 -15.18 -11.60 12.73
N PRO A 408 -13.91 -11.54 12.30
CA PRO A 408 -13.37 -12.41 11.27
C PRO A 408 -13.71 -13.88 11.55
N CYS A 409 -14.20 -14.60 10.54
CA CYS A 409 -14.41 -16.03 10.71
C CYS A 409 -13.07 -16.77 10.82
N GLU A 410 -12.80 -17.35 12.00
CA GLU A 410 -11.55 -18.07 12.28
C GLU A 410 -11.75 -19.59 12.45
N ASP A 411 -13.00 -20.05 12.54
CA ASP A 411 -13.28 -21.44 12.87
C ASP A 411 -14.36 -22.11 12.00
N PHE A 412 -14.41 -23.43 12.12
CA PHE A 412 -15.34 -24.26 11.34
C PHE A 412 -16.80 -23.88 11.59
N TYR A 413 -17.14 -23.45 12.81
CA TYR A 413 -18.50 -23.04 13.16
C TYR A 413 -18.88 -21.74 12.42
N CYS A 414 -18.02 -20.72 12.46
CA CYS A 414 -18.28 -19.44 11.80
C CYS A 414 -18.50 -19.62 10.30
N PHE A 415 -17.60 -20.33 9.62
CA PHE A 415 -17.77 -20.62 8.19
C PHE A 415 -19.01 -21.47 7.86
N MET A 416 -19.47 -22.31 8.79
CA MET A 416 -20.72 -23.05 8.63
C MET A 416 -21.95 -22.13 8.77
N ILE A 417 -21.89 -21.12 9.63
CA ILE A 417 -22.88 -20.05 9.73
C ILE A 417 -22.91 -19.23 8.44
N GLU A 418 -21.75 -18.81 7.92
CA GLU A 418 -21.67 -18.08 6.65
C GLU A 418 -22.24 -18.88 5.48
N ALA A 419 -21.95 -20.18 5.42
CA ALA A 419 -22.55 -21.05 4.41
C ALA A 419 -24.09 -21.14 4.53
N ASN A 420 -24.65 -21.05 5.75
CA ASN A 420 -26.11 -20.98 5.94
C ASN A 420 -26.68 -19.61 5.55
N LYS A 421 -26.01 -18.51 5.89
CA LYS A 421 -26.35 -17.15 5.44
C LYS A 421 -26.39 -17.06 3.91
N ALA A 422 -25.36 -17.56 3.23
CA ALA A 422 -25.32 -17.59 1.77
C ALA A 422 -26.46 -18.44 1.17
N THR A 423 -26.83 -19.54 1.83
CA THR A 423 -27.97 -20.36 1.39
C THR A 423 -29.29 -19.61 1.55
N LEU A 424 -29.48 -18.94 2.69
CA LEU A 424 -30.67 -18.14 2.97
C LEU A 424 -30.87 -17.06 1.89
N VAL A 425 -29.83 -16.27 1.62
CA VAL A 425 -29.84 -15.21 0.61
C VAL A 425 -30.13 -15.79 -0.78
N SER A 426 -29.43 -16.86 -1.16
CA SER A 426 -29.66 -17.54 -2.45
C SER A 426 -31.08 -18.05 -2.58
N PHE A 427 -31.64 -18.68 -1.55
CA PHE A 427 -32.97 -19.29 -1.61
C PHE A 427 -34.09 -18.26 -1.71
N LEU A 428 -33.92 -17.09 -1.11
CA LEU A 428 -34.84 -15.97 -1.27
C LEU A 428 -34.80 -15.43 -2.70
N GLN A 429 -33.60 -15.22 -3.24
CA GLN A 429 -33.41 -14.72 -4.60
C GLN A 429 -33.90 -15.72 -5.66
N ASP A 430 -33.77 -17.02 -5.39
CA ASP A 430 -34.26 -18.10 -6.26
C ASP A 430 -35.77 -18.39 -6.07
N GLY A 431 -36.42 -17.74 -5.11
CA GLY A 431 -37.84 -17.97 -4.79
C GLY A 431 -38.15 -19.36 -4.21
N ILE A 432 -37.15 -20.03 -3.64
CA ILE A 432 -37.28 -21.34 -2.97
C ILE A 432 -38.00 -21.17 -1.62
N ILE A 433 -37.80 -20.04 -0.95
CA ILE A 433 -38.49 -19.66 0.29
C ILE A 433 -39.10 -18.26 0.16
N SER A 434 -40.15 -17.96 0.92
CA SER A 434 -40.80 -16.65 0.94
C SER A 434 -40.02 -15.64 1.80
N SER A 435 -40.20 -14.33 1.55
CA SER A 435 -39.58 -13.26 2.34
C SER A 435 -39.89 -13.36 3.84
N GLU A 436 -41.13 -13.70 4.20
CA GLU A 436 -41.54 -13.94 5.60
C GLU A 436 -40.71 -15.05 6.27
N LYS A 437 -40.44 -16.15 5.55
CA LYS A 437 -39.56 -17.21 6.05
C LYS A 437 -38.10 -16.75 6.09
N GLY A 438 -37.71 -15.92 5.13
CA GLY A 438 -36.39 -15.31 5.04
C GLY A 438 -36.00 -14.57 6.30
N THR A 439 -36.84 -13.62 6.74
CA THR A 439 -36.64 -12.84 7.96
C THR A 439 -36.51 -13.74 9.19
N ALA A 440 -37.45 -14.67 9.40
CA ALA A 440 -37.40 -15.58 10.54
C ALA A 440 -36.14 -16.48 10.56
N PHE A 441 -35.63 -16.86 9.38
CA PHE A 441 -34.42 -17.67 9.29
C PHE A 441 -33.16 -16.82 9.53
N ALA A 442 -33.12 -15.58 9.05
CA ALA A 442 -32.05 -14.63 9.32
C ALA A 442 -31.90 -14.40 10.82
N GLU A 443 -33.01 -14.07 11.50
CA GLU A 443 -33.05 -13.86 12.96
C GLU A 443 -32.53 -15.08 13.72
N ALA A 444 -32.93 -16.29 13.35
CA ALA A 444 -32.48 -17.50 14.04
C ALA A 444 -30.99 -17.80 13.84
N ILE A 445 -30.45 -17.58 12.64
CA ILE A 445 -29.01 -17.73 12.36
C ILE A 445 -28.21 -16.71 13.16
N LEU A 446 -28.65 -15.45 13.16
CA LEU A 446 -28.01 -14.37 13.92
C LEU A 446 -28.12 -14.60 15.43
N HIS A 447 -29.24 -15.14 15.93
CA HIS A 447 -29.40 -15.54 17.34
C HIS A 447 -28.39 -16.57 17.79
N ASP A 448 -28.23 -17.67 17.03
CA ASP A 448 -27.27 -18.72 17.37
C ASP A 448 -25.84 -18.16 17.35
N SER A 449 -25.55 -17.30 16.37
CA SER A 449 -24.26 -16.61 16.26
C SER A 449 -23.97 -15.70 17.46
N ALA A 450 -24.94 -14.86 17.87
CA ALA A 450 -24.83 -13.98 19.03
C ALA A 450 -24.54 -14.76 20.32
N ARG A 451 -25.24 -15.89 20.50
CA ARG A 451 -25.05 -16.76 21.67
C ARG A 451 -23.70 -17.44 21.64
N ALA A 452 -23.28 -17.94 20.48
CA ALA A 452 -22.00 -18.61 20.32
C ALA A 452 -20.78 -17.67 20.47
N ALA A 453 -20.97 -16.36 20.27
CA ALA A 453 -19.97 -15.35 20.60
C ALA A 453 -19.77 -15.18 22.12
N LEU A 454 -20.84 -15.36 22.92
CA LEU A 454 -20.78 -15.28 24.39
C LEU A 454 -20.39 -16.62 25.05
N GLU A 455 -20.79 -17.74 24.45
CA GLU A 455 -20.60 -19.09 24.96
C GLU A 455 -19.86 -19.96 23.93
N ILE A 456 -18.53 -20.01 24.02
CA ILE A 456 -17.67 -20.72 23.07
C ILE A 456 -18.04 -22.21 22.91
N ASP A 457 -18.57 -22.86 23.96
CA ASP A 457 -19.00 -24.26 23.95
C ASP A 457 -20.18 -24.54 22.99
N LEU A 458 -20.89 -23.50 22.53
CA LEU A 458 -21.94 -23.64 21.52
C LEU A 458 -21.37 -23.82 20.10
N ARG A 459 -20.11 -23.39 19.86
CA ARG A 459 -19.43 -23.51 18.57
C ARG A 459 -19.16 -24.99 18.29
N THR A 460 -19.65 -25.47 17.15
CA THR A 460 -19.59 -26.88 16.77
C THR A 460 -19.22 -27.04 15.30
N SER A 461 -18.46 -28.09 14.98
CA SER A 461 -18.19 -28.51 13.60
C SER A 461 -19.20 -29.53 13.07
N ASN A 462 -20.23 -29.87 13.85
CA ASN A 462 -21.23 -30.86 13.47
C ASN A 462 -22.57 -30.20 13.19
N TYR A 463 -22.94 -30.14 11.91
CA TYR A 463 -24.24 -29.60 11.49
C TYR A 463 -25.44 -30.26 12.18
N ALA A 464 -25.35 -31.55 12.55
CA ALA A 464 -26.44 -32.25 13.24
C ALA A 464 -26.65 -31.78 14.69
N VAL A 465 -25.73 -30.96 15.23
CA VAL A 465 -25.88 -30.26 16.51
C VAL A 465 -26.38 -28.84 16.32
N LEU A 466 -25.99 -28.16 15.23
CA LEU A 466 -26.43 -26.82 14.87
C LEU A 466 -27.91 -26.78 14.45
N GLU A 467 -28.33 -27.64 13.53
CA GLU A 467 -29.69 -27.60 12.94
C GLU A 467 -30.81 -27.68 14.00
N PRO A 468 -30.75 -28.58 15.02
CA PRO A 468 -31.76 -28.58 16.08
C PRO A 468 -31.90 -27.26 16.83
N ARG A 469 -30.82 -26.50 17.04
CA ARG A 469 -30.86 -25.18 17.73
C ARG A 469 -31.52 -24.12 16.86
N LEU A 470 -31.25 -24.16 15.54
CA LEU A 470 -31.91 -23.29 14.58
C LEU A 470 -33.42 -23.60 14.52
N ILE A 471 -33.80 -24.90 14.54
CA ILE A 471 -35.21 -25.34 14.60
C ILE A 471 -35.89 -24.90 15.90
N GLU A 472 -35.20 -24.95 17.03
CA GLU A 472 -35.74 -24.46 18.31
C GLU A 472 -36.11 -22.98 18.24
N THR A 473 -35.37 -22.19 17.45
CA THR A 473 -35.58 -20.73 17.33
C THR A 473 -36.61 -20.38 16.26
N ALA A 474 -36.50 -20.91 15.03
CA ALA A 474 -37.36 -20.54 13.89
C ALA A 474 -38.46 -21.58 13.54
N GLY A 475 -38.59 -22.66 14.31
CA GLY A 475 -39.49 -23.76 14.01
C GLY A 475 -38.98 -24.69 12.91
N SER A 476 -39.78 -25.72 12.56
CA SER A 476 -39.35 -26.78 11.63
C SER A 476 -39.08 -26.29 10.21
N ASP A 477 -39.63 -25.15 9.81
CA ASP A 477 -39.53 -24.64 8.44
C ASP A 477 -38.09 -24.24 8.07
N ILE A 478 -37.24 -23.87 9.04
CA ILE A 478 -35.82 -23.52 8.79
C ILE A 478 -34.99 -24.69 8.25
N SER A 479 -35.44 -25.93 8.49
CA SER A 479 -34.83 -27.12 7.87
C SER A 479 -34.87 -27.08 6.33
N ALA A 480 -35.72 -26.22 5.74
CA ALA A 480 -35.70 -25.94 4.32
C ALA A 480 -34.33 -25.48 3.82
N LEU A 481 -33.49 -24.84 4.65
CA LEU A 481 -32.12 -24.48 4.29
C LEU A 481 -31.27 -25.71 3.90
N HIS A 482 -31.65 -26.93 4.28
CA HIS A 482 -30.94 -28.15 3.89
C HIS A 482 -31.33 -28.70 2.50
N ILE A 483 -32.33 -28.11 1.84
CA ILE A 483 -32.80 -28.56 0.53
C ILE A 483 -31.67 -28.49 -0.50
N GLY A 484 -31.41 -29.61 -1.17
CA GLY A 484 -30.36 -29.72 -2.18
C GLY A 484 -28.92 -29.58 -1.67
N ARG A 485 -28.74 -29.54 -0.35
CA ARG A 485 -27.46 -29.56 0.34
C ARG A 485 -27.29 -30.89 1.09
N SER A 486 -26.08 -31.12 1.57
CA SER A 486 -25.72 -32.21 2.46
C SER A 486 -24.74 -31.71 3.51
N ARG A 487 -24.50 -32.53 4.54
CA ARG A 487 -23.33 -32.30 5.40
C ARG A 487 -22.02 -32.42 4.62
N GLN A 488 -22.00 -33.20 3.54
CA GLN A 488 -20.77 -33.47 2.81
C GLN A 488 -20.27 -32.25 2.02
N ASP A 489 -21.11 -31.64 1.17
CA ASP A 489 -20.75 -30.44 0.43
C ASP A 489 -20.63 -29.20 1.33
N LEU A 490 -21.47 -29.08 2.37
CA LEU A 490 -21.30 -28.03 3.39
C LEU A 490 -19.93 -28.14 4.07
N HIS A 491 -19.59 -29.30 4.64
CA HIS A 491 -18.30 -29.46 5.30
C HIS A 491 -17.13 -29.38 4.30
N GLY A 492 -17.32 -29.80 3.04
CA GLY A 492 -16.33 -29.62 1.98
C GLY A 492 -16.07 -28.15 1.67
N THR A 493 -17.11 -27.34 1.63
CA THR A 493 -17.05 -25.88 1.42
C THR A 493 -16.34 -25.21 2.59
N VAL A 494 -16.76 -25.50 3.82
CA VAL A 494 -16.15 -24.94 5.05
C VAL A 494 -14.66 -25.28 5.13
N ARG A 495 -14.26 -26.51 4.81
CA ARG A 495 -12.84 -26.90 4.77
C ARG A 495 -12.04 -26.11 3.74
N ARG A 496 -12.62 -25.81 2.58
CA ARG A 496 -11.97 -24.99 1.56
C ARG A 496 -11.89 -23.51 1.97
N MET A 497 -12.88 -22.98 2.70
CA MET A 497 -12.81 -21.63 3.27
C MET A 497 -11.71 -21.53 4.33
N LEU A 498 -11.63 -22.49 5.26
CA LEU A 498 -10.54 -22.60 6.23
C LEU A 498 -9.18 -22.72 5.53
N ALA A 499 -9.06 -23.65 4.58
CA ALA A 499 -7.81 -23.83 3.85
C ALA A 499 -7.44 -22.59 3.02
N ARG A 500 -8.42 -21.85 2.48
CA ARG A 500 -8.20 -20.59 1.75
C ARG A 500 -7.59 -19.53 2.66
N GLN A 501 -8.11 -19.39 3.88
CA GLN A 501 -7.55 -18.47 4.87
C GLN A 501 -6.12 -18.88 5.25
N ASP A 502 -5.93 -20.14 5.69
CA ASP A 502 -4.62 -20.70 6.03
C ASP A 502 -3.60 -20.50 4.88
N TRP A 503 -4.05 -20.64 3.63
CA TRP A 503 -3.22 -20.49 2.44
C TRP A 503 -2.76 -19.04 2.22
N LEU A 504 -3.66 -18.07 2.40
CA LEU A 504 -3.32 -16.64 2.26
C LEU A 504 -2.41 -16.17 3.40
N GLU A 505 -2.64 -16.63 4.63
CA GLU A 505 -1.77 -16.34 5.78
C GLU A 505 -0.36 -16.91 5.60
N LEU A 506 -0.24 -18.12 5.03
CA LEU A 506 1.07 -18.69 4.69
C LEU A 506 1.78 -17.93 3.56
N ILE A 507 1.04 -17.41 2.57
CA ILE A 507 1.61 -16.54 1.54
C ILE A 507 2.19 -15.29 2.21
N ASP A 508 1.44 -14.63 3.07
CA ASP A 508 1.86 -13.42 3.78
C ASP A 508 3.18 -13.64 4.54
N GLN A 509 3.26 -14.69 5.35
CA GLN A 509 4.50 -15.04 6.08
C GLN A 509 5.68 -15.37 5.16
N VAL A 510 5.43 -15.96 3.98
CA VAL A 510 6.49 -16.20 2.99
C VAL A 510 6.93 -14.88 2.36
N LEU A 511 6.04 -13.92 2.13
CA LEU A 511 6.40 -12.59 1.64
C LEU A 511 7.24 -11.83 2.67
N ASP A 512 6.88 -11.87 3.95
CA ASP A 512 7.68 -11.28 5.03
C ASP A 512 9.08 -11.90 5.10
N LEU A 513 9.17 -13.23 5.04
CA LEU A 513 10.46 -13.93 4.98
C LEU A 513 11.30 -13.50 3.77
N ARG A 514 10.66 -13.33 2.60
CA ARG A 514 11.35 -12.83 1.39
C ARG A 514 11.84 -11.41 1.61
N GLN A 515 11.04 -10.53 2.20
CA GLN A 515 11.45 -9.17 2.53
C GLN A 515 12.71 -9.17 3.40
N GLU A 516 12.74 -9.97 4.48
CA GLU A 516 13.90 -10.08 5.36
C GLU A 516 15.16 -10.60 4.65
N LEU A 517 15.02 -11.61 3.78
CA LEU A 517 16.12 -12.12 2.97
C LEU A 517 16.68 -11.04 2.03
N LEU A 518 15.82 -10.25 1.40
CA LEU A 518 16.24 -9.17 0.49
C LEU A 518 16.88 -8.01 1.25
N THR A 519 16.36 -7.65 2.42
CA THR A 519 16.96 -6.63 3.30
C THR A 519 18.37 -7.05 3.70
N LEU A 520 18.55 -8.27 4.20
CA LEU A 520 19.87 -8.78 4.58
C LEU A 520 20.81 -8.88 3.37
N ALA A 521 20.29 -9.23 2.18
CA ALA A 521 21.08 -9.23 0.96
C ALA A 521 21.54 -7.82 0.55
N ALA A 522 20.68 -6.80 0.70
CA ALA A 522 21.03 -5.42 0.40
C ALA A 522 22.13 -4.87 1.32
N GLU A 523 22.12 -5.26 2.60
CA GLU A 523 23.15 -4.91 3.59
C GLU A 523 24.52 -5.52 3.26
N HIS A 524 24.54 -6.71 2.65
CA HIS A 524 25.76 -7.50 2.42
C HIS A 524 26.20 -7.58 0.94
N ARG A 525 25.88 -6.56 0.13
CA ARG A 525 26.23 -6.52 -1.32
C ARG A 525 27.71 -6.59 -1.63
N GLU A 526 28.55 -6.10 -0.72
CA GLU A 526 30.01 -6.05 -0.91
C GLU A 526 30.76 -7.00 0.04
N THR A 527 30.03 -7.79 0.84
CA THR A 527 30.63 -8.73 1.80
C THR A 527 31.07 -9.98 1.07
N VAL A 528 32.37 -10.11 0.81
CA VAL A 528 32.95 -11.27 0.12
C VAL A 528 33.02 -12.46 1.06
N VAL A 529 32.52 -13.61 0.61
CA VAL A 529 32.45 -14.87 1.36
C VAL A 529 32.83 -16.06 0.50
N PRO A 530 33.37 -17.15 1.08
CA PRO A 530 33.61 -18.39 0.34
C PRO A 530 32.29 -19.08 -0.04
N THR A 531 32.25 -19.69 -1.23
CA THR A 531 31.22 -20.68 -1.59
C THR A 531 31.75 -22.10 -1.40
N TYR A 532 30.84 -23.08 -1.29
CA TYR A 532 31.22 -24.47 -1.11
C TYR A 532 30.56 -25.35 -2.15
N THR A 533 31.35 -26.24 -2.74
CA THR A 533 30.85 -27.37 -3.54
C THR A 533 31.41 -28.64 -2.94
N HIS A 534 30.56 -29.66 -2.75
CA HIS A 534 30.93 -30.89 -2.03
C HIS A 534 31.51 -30.66 -0.62
N GLY A 535 31.17 -29.54 0.02
CA GLY A 535 31.70 -29.16 1.34
C GLY A 535 33.14 -28.62 1.31
N VAL A 536 33.68 -28.30 0.14
CA VAL A 536 35.02 -27.73 -0.07
C VAL A 536 34.88 -26.32 -0.64
N PRO A 537 35.67 -25.33 -0.17
CA PRO A 537 35.69 -24.00 -0.76
C PRO A 537 35.89 -24.06 -2.28
N ALA A 538 35.04 -23.34 -3.00
CA ALA A 538 35.09 -23.18 -4.46
C ALA A 538 35.60 -21.77 -4.79
N GLU A 539 34.78 -20.93 -5.41
CA GLU A 539 35.14 -19.54 -5.72
C GLU A 539 34.54 -18.57 -4.68
N PRO A 540 35.16 -17.40 -4.45
CA PRO A 540 34.54 -16.31 -3.69
C PRO A 540 33.26 -15.79 -4.36
N THR A 541 32.32 -15.34 -3.53
CA THR A 541 31.09 -14.65 -3.93
C THR A 541 30.83 -13.49 -2.98
N THR A 542 29.75 -12.74 -3.19
CA THR A 542 29.18 -11.87 -2.15
C THR A 542 28.10 -12.60 -1.35
N TYR A 543 27.94 -12.27 -0.07
CA TYR A 543 26.89 -12.86 0.77
C TYR A 543 25.50 -12.48 0.28
N ALA A 544 25.34 -11.28 -0.30
CA ALA A 544 24.13 -10.89 -1.03
C ALA A 544 23.76 -11.87 -2.15
N HIS A 545 24.73 -12.28 -2.98
CA HIS A 545 24.48 -13.23 -4.07
C HIS A 545 23.98 -14.59 -3.54
N LEU A 546 24.50 -15.06 -2.40
CA LEU A 546 24.03 -16.28 -1.75
C LEU A 546 22.61 -16.13 -1.19
N LEU A 547 22.31 -15.02 -0.51
CA LEU A 547 20.98 -14.74 0.02
C LEU A 547 19.92 -14.57 -1.07
N LEU A 548 20.27 -13.90 -2.16
CA LEU A 548 19.42 -13.76 -3.35
C LEU A 548 19.03 -15.11 -3.93
N ALA A 549 19.92 -16.10 -3.94
CA ALA A 549 19.59 -17.45 -4.41
C ALA A 549 18.49 -18.11 -3.55
N TYR A 550 18.51 -17.92 -2.23
CA TYR A 550 17.43 -18.37 -1.34
C TYR A 550 16.16 -17.54 -1.53
N GLY A 551 16.27 -16.21 -1.63
CA GLY A 551 15.16 -15.30 -1.91
C GLY A 551 14.41 -15.68 -3.19
N GLU A 552 15.14 -15.99 -4.27
CA GLU A 552 14.59 -16.48 -5.53
C GLU A 552 13.93 -17.86 -5.41
N SER A 553 14.44 -18.73 -4.52
CA SER A 553 13.79 -20.00 -4.24
C SER A 553 12.45 -19.81 -3.56
N PHE A 554 12.35 -18.86 -2.62
CA PHE A 554 11.08 -18.51 -1.99
C PHE A 554 10.15 -17.73 -2.93
N GLU A 555 10.68 -16.94 -3.86
CA GLU A 555 9.88 -16.32 -4.91
C GLU A 555 9.16 -17.38 -5.78
N ARG A 556 9.87 -18.42 -6.22
CA ARG A 556 9.24 -19.54 -6.95
C ARG A 556 8.24 -20.31 -6.07
N ILE A 557 8.43 -20.36 -4.76
CA ILE A 557 7.46 -20.95 -3.84
C ILE A 557 6.21 -20.06 -3.77
N THR A 558 6.36 -18.74 -3.63
CA THR A 558 5.25 -17.76 -3.68
C THR A 558 4.45 -17.90 -4.96
N GLN A 559 5.10 -17.98 -6.13
CA GLN A 559 4.42 -18.17 -7.42
C GLN A 559 3.53 -19.42 -7.41
N ARG A 560 4.04 -20.55 -6.91
CA ARG A 560 3.25 -21.80 -6.84
C ARG A 560 2.08 -21.69 -5.85
N PHE A 561 2.26 -20.98 -4.73
CA PHE A 561 1.15 -20.67 -3.84
C PHE A 561 0.06 -19.84 -4.55
N GLN A 562 0.44 -18.79 -5.29
CA GLN A 562 -0.51 -17.94 -6.04
C GLN A 562 -1.22 -18.72 -7.14
N GLU A 563 -0.50 -19.57 -7.86
CA GLU A 563 -1.08 -20.47 -8.88
C GLU A 563 -2.05 -21.50 -8.27
N GLY A 564 -1.71 -22.05 -7.10
CA GLY A 564 -2.53 -23.01 -6.36
C GLY A 564 -3.79 -22.41 -5.74
N PHE A 565 -3.74 -21.14 -5.34
CA PHE A 565 -4.88 -20.42 -4.78
C PHE A 565 -6.12 -20.49 -5.69
N ASN A 566 -5.95 -20.41 -7.01
CA ASN A 566 -7.05 -20.51 -7.98
C ASN A 566 -7.79 -21.86 -7.94
N ARG A 567 -7.14 -22.95 -7.48
CA ARG A 567 -7.76 -24.27 -7.29
C ARG A 567 -8.37 -24.44 -5.91
N VAL A 568 -7.77 -23.82 -4.88
CA VAL A 568 -8.30 -23.82 -3.52
C VAL A 568 -9.60 -23.01 -3.46
N ASN A 569 -9.62 -21.83 -4.11
CA ASN A 569 -10.76 -20.91 -4.13
C ASN A 569 -11.87 -21.31 -5.14
N GLN A 570 -12.14 -22.62 -5.24
CA GLN A 570 -13.27 -23.16 -6.00
C GLN A 570 -14.31 -23.79 -5.06
N SER A 571 -15.56 -23.36 -5.20
CA SER A 571 -16.66 -23.78 -4.34
C SER A 571 -17.20 -25.17 -4.73
N PRO A 572 -17.25 -26.14 -3.80
CA PRO A 572 -17.96 -27.39 -4.00
C PRO A 572 -19.45 -27.28 -3.61
N TYR A 573 -19.93 -26.09 -3.22
CA TYR A 573 -21.21 -25.92 -2.56
C TYR A 573 -22.41 -26.15 -3.49
N GLY A 574 -23.51 -26.67 -2.94
CA GLY A 574 -24.76 -26.92 -3.67
C GLY A 574 -24.78 -28.19 -4.52
N VAL A 575 -23.85 -29.13 -4.29
CA VAL A 575 -23.81 -30.44 -4.98
C VAL A 575 -24.50 -31.56 -4.19
N GLY A 576 -24.97 -31.25 -2.98
CA GLY A 576 -25.55 -32.22 -2.05
C GLY A 576 -24.53 -33.31 -1.71
N VAL A 577 -24.91 -34.57 -1.89
CA VAL A 577 -23.99 -35.69 -1.67
C VAL A 577 -22.97 -35.83 -2.82
N GLY A 578 -23.29 -35.35 -4.03
CA GLY A 578 -22.41 -35.50 -5.21
C GLY A 578 -23.14 -35.58 -6.55
N ASN A 579 -24.48 -35.56 -6.55
CA ASN A 579 -25.32 -35.64 -7.76
C ASN A 579 -26.26 -34.44 -7.91
N THR A 580 -25.99 -33.34 -7.20
CA THR A 580 -26.90 -32.18 -7.10
C THR A 580 -28.28 -32.55 -6.55
N SER A 581 -29.28 -31.69 -6.79
CA SER A 581 -30.62 -31.79 -6.22
C SER A 581 -31.68 -31.78 -7.32
N GLY A 582 -32.86 -32.31 -7.01
CA GLY A 582 -34.06 -32.10 -7.82
C GLY A 582 -34.56 -30.65 -7.79
N VAL A 583 -34.14 -29.87 -6.79
CA VAL A 583 -34.34 -28.42 -6.73
C VAL A 583 -33.13 -27.75 -7.38
N ARG A 584 -33.39 -26.84 -8.33
CA ARG A 584 -32.33 -26.12 -9.03
C ARG A 584 -31.74 -25.06 -8.10
N LEU A 585 -30.50 -25.26 -7.66
CA LEU A 585 -29.72 -24.29 -6.89
C LEU A 585 -28.79 -23.50 -7.80
N ASP A 586 -28.64 -22.20 -7.58
CA ASP A 586 -27.63 -21.38 -8.23
C ASP A 586 -26.27 -21.52 -7.54
N ARG A 587 -25.46 -22.47 -8.03
CA ARG A 587 -24.13 -22.75 -7.47
C ARG A 587 -23.14 -21.59 -7.67
N HIS A 588 -23.30 -20.78 -8.71
CA HIS A 588 -22.42 -19.64 -8.94
C HIS A 588 -22.70 -18.53 -7.93
N ARG A 589 -23.98 -18.26 -7.64
CA ARG A 589 -24.39 -17.33 -6.59
C ARG A 589 -23.92 -17.77 -5.21
N LEU A 590 -24.10 -19.05 -4.89
CA LEU A 590 -23.59 -19.62 -3.64
C LEU A 590 -22.07 -19.50 -3.52
N ALA A 591 -21.33 -19.64 -4.63
CA ALA A 591 -19.89 -19.43 -4.66
C ALA A 591 -19.51 -17.96 -4.44
N SER A 592 -20.15 -17.03 -5.16
CA SER A 592 -19.86 -15.61 -5.08
C SER A 592 -20.16 -15.03 -3.70
N LEU A 593 -21.27 -15.43 -3.08
CA LEU A 593 -21.65 -15.01 -1.72
C LEU A 593 -20.64 -15.43 -0.65
N LEU A 594 -19.84 -16.48 -0.91
CA LEU A 594 -18.81 -16.98 0.01
C LEU A 594 -17.38 -16.59 -0.42
N GLY A 595 -17.25 -15.66 -1.38
CA GLY A 595 -15.97 -15.17 -1.88
C GLY A 595 -15.18 -16.16 -2.75
N PHE A 596 -15.82 -17.22 -3.25
CA PHE A 596 -15.20 -18.14 -4.21
C PHE A 596 -15.23 -17.55 -5.61
N SER A 597 -14.13 -17.69 -6.35
CA SER A 597 -14.04 -17.17 -7.73
C SER A 597 -14.74 -18.08 -8.75
N GLN A 598 -14.84 -19.39 -8.46
CA GLN A 598 -15.40 -20.38 -9.36
C GLN A 598 -16.08 -21.51 -8.59
N ILE A 599 -16.82 -22.36 -9.31
CA ILE A 599 -17.32 -23.64 -8.80
C ILE A 599 -16.42 -24.79 -9.24
N VAL A 600 -16.38 -25.87 -8.46
CA VAL A 600 -15.91 -27.16 -8.99
C VAL A 600 -17.03 -27.73 -9.86
N GLU A 601 -16.87 -27.71 -11.17
CA GLU A 601 -17.95 -27.97 -12.15
C GLU A 601 -18.66 -29.30 -11.90
N ASN A 602 -17.92 -30.41 -11.92
CA ASN A 602 -18.48 -31.75 -11.78
C ASN A 602 -18.91 -31.99 -10.32
N SER A 603 -20.19 -32.29 -10.11
CA SER A 603 -20.77 -32.46 -8.76
C SER A 603 -20.16 -33.63 -7.98
N PHE A 604 -19.76 -34.69 -8.67
CA PHE A 604 -19.14 -35.86 -8.05
C PHE A 604 -17.70 -35.52 -7.64
N ASP A 605 -16.96 -34.84 -8.50
CA ASP A 605 -15.61 -34.35 -8.23
C ASP A 605 -15.57 -33.37 -7.06
N ALA A 606 -16.46 -32.37 -7.06
CA ALA A 606 -16.59 -31.32 -6.06
C ALA A 606 -16.58 -31.84 -4.62
N ASN A 607 -17.27 -32.95 -4.37
CA ASN A 607 -17.38 -33.51 -3.03
C ASN A 607 -16.48 -34.74 -2.79
N PHE A 608 -16.11 -35.49 -3.83
CA PHE A 608 -15.42 -36.78 -3.64
C PHE A 608 -13.96 -36.80 -4.08
N VAL A 609 -13.65 -36.30 -5.28
CA VAL A 609 -12.31 -36.47 -5.86
C VAL A 609 -11.44 -35.26 -5.49
N SER A 610 -11.81 -34.05 -5.90
CA SER A 610 -11.10 -32.80 -5.58
C SER A 610 -10.95 -32.45 -4.09
N SER A 611 -11.61 -33.20 -3.20
CA SER A 611 -11.55 -32.98 -1.75
C SER A 611 -10.17 -33.28 -1.12
N VAL A 612 -9.26 -33.90 -1.87
CA VAL A 612 -7.88 -34.17 -1.44
C VAL A 612 -6.87 -33.12 -1.95
N ASP A 613 -7.21 -32.43 -3.04
CA ASP A 613 -6.24 -31.67 -3.84
C ASP A 613 -5.58 -30.55 -3.04
N TYR A 614 -6.39 -29.71 -2.39
CA TYR A 614 -5.88 -28.56 -1.64
C TYR A 614 -4.92 -28.97 -0.52
N ALA A 615 -5.20 -30.09 0.16
CA ALA A 615 -4.40 -30.56 1.27
C ALA A 615 -3.04 -31.11 0.81
N VAL A 616 -3.03 -31.89 -0.28
CA VAL A 616 -1.80 -32.47 -0.84
C VAL A 616 -0.96 -31.41 -1.55
N GLU A 617 -1.58 -30.47 -2.23
CA GLU A 617 -0.88 -29.35 -2.87
C GLU A 617 -0.21 -28.47 -1.82
N LEU A 618 -0.93 -28.10 -0.75
CA LEU A 618 -0.36 -27.36 0.38
C LEU A 618 0.78 -28.11 1.07
N ALA A 619 0.62 -29.42 1.28
CA ALA A 619 1.66 -30.27 1.84
C ALA A 619 2.93 -30.27 0.99
N SER A 620 2.77 -30.30 -0.34
CA SER A 620 3.88 -30.28 -1.28
C SER A 620 4.63 -28.94 -1.27
N LEU A 621 3.89 -27.83 -1.18
CA LEU A 621 4.45 -26.47 -1.08
C LEU A 621 5.26 -26.27 0.21
N LEU A 622 4.66 -26.61 1.36
CA LEU A 622 5.33 -26.51 2.66
C LEU A 622 6.56 -27.41 2.73
N LYS A 623 6.48 -28.64 2.19
CA LYS A 623 7.62 -29.56 2.09
C LYS A 623 8.73 -28.97 1.21
N ASN A 624 8.40 -28.28 0.12
CA ASN A 624 9.41 -27.62 -0.70
C ASN A 624 10.13 -26.51 0.07
N GLY A 625 9.41 -25.66 0.80
CA GLY A 625 9.99 -24.65 1.69
C GLY A 625 10.91 -25.26 2.75
N ALA A 626 10.44 -26.31 3.44
CA ALA A 626 11.23 -26.99 4.47
C ALA A 626 12.55 -27.58 3.95
N LEU A 627 12.56 -28.09 2.73
CA LEU A 627 13.79 -28.60 2.11
C LEU A 627 14.80 -27.48 1.81
N VAL A 628 14.33 -26.30 1.37
CA VAL A 628 15.17 -25.11 1.15
C VAL A 628 15.73 -24.61 2.48
N VAL A 629 14.90 -24.54 3.53
CA VAL A 629 15.34 -24.19 4.89
C VAL A 629 16.43 -25.15 5.38
N ASN A 630 16.27 -26.46 5.16
CA ASN A 630 17.29 -27.44 5.55
C ASN A 630 18.63 -27.23 4.81
N GLN A 631 18.61 -26.85 3.53
CA GLN A 631 19.83 -26.50 2.79
C GLN A 631 20.52 -25.26 3.37
N PHE A 632 19.73 -24.22 3.69
CA PHE A 632 20.22 -23.01 4.34
C PHE A 632 20.87 -23.32 5.70
N VAL A 633 20.17 -24.10 6.53
CA VAL A 633 20.66 -24.48 7.86
C VAL A 633 21.98 -25.25 7.76
N GLU A 634 22.09 -26.22 6.86
CA GLU A 634 23.31 -27.01 6.72
C GLU A 634 24.50 -26.16 6.24
N ASN A 635 24.26 -25.18 5.37
CA ASN A 635 25.29 -24.24 4.93
C ASN A 635 25.93 -23.51 6.13
N ILE A 636 25.12 -22.99 7.06
CA ILE A 636 25.61 -22.33 8.28
C ILE A 636 26.22 -23.35 9.26
N HIS A 637 25.58 -24.49 9.46
CA HIS A 637 26.00 -25.49 10.44
C HIS A 637 27.40 -26.05 10.12
N SER A 638 27.76 -26.12 8.83
CA SER A 638 29.11 -26.52 8.40
C SER A 638 30.20 -25.60 8.99
N GLN A 639 29.93 -24.29 9.05
CA GLN A 639 30.84 -23.29 9.58
C GLN A 639 30.98 -23.34 11.09
N GLN A 640 29.92 -23.71 11.82
CA GLN A 640 29.94 -23.77 13.29
C GLN A 640 30.92 -24.81 13.87
N ARG A 641 31.55 -25.65 13.03
CA ARG A 641 32.63 -26.58 13.41
C ARG A 641 34.01 -25.91 13.44
N ASN A 642 34.17 -24.81 12.71
CA ASN A 642 35.39 -24.01 12.70
C ASN A 642 35.55 -23.33 14.06
N PRO A 643 36.74 -23.31 14.68
CA PRO A 643 37.00 -22.52 15.89
C PRO A 643 36.79 -21.01 15.68
N TRP A 644 36.97 -20.54 14.43
CA TRP A 644 36.86 -19.14 14.01
C TRP A 644 35.99 -19.06 12.74
N PRO A 645 34.68 -19.33 12.84
CA PRO A 645 33.79 -19.22 11.68
C PRO A 645 33.68 -17.77 11.24
N TRP A 646 33.56 -17.56 9.93
CA TRP A 646 33.26 -16.24 9.38
C TRP A 646 31.77 -15.89 9.47
N ILE A 647 30.91 -16.85 9.79
CA ILE A 647 29.46 -16.64 10.03
C ILE A 647 29.07 -17.10 11.43
N TRP A 648 28.41 -16.20 12.15
CA TRP A 648 27.95 -16.39 13.52
C TRP A 648 26.44 -16.26 13.62
N ILE A 649 25.84 -17.07 14.48
CA ILE A 649 24.46 -16.87 14.95
C ILE A 649 24.55 -16.19 16.32
N GLN A 650 24.22 -14.91 16.37
CA GLN A 650 24.20 -14.13 17.60
C GLN A 650 22.94 -14.48 18.41
N PRO A 651 23.09 -15.15 19.56
CA PRO A 651 21.93 -15.54 20.35
C PRO A 651 21.30 -14.31 21.00
N THR A 652 19.98 -14.18 20.89
CA THR A 652 19.21 -13.13 21.58
C THR A 652 19.27 -13.29 23.11
N ASP A 653 19.42 -14.53 23.60
CA ASP A 653 19.69 -14.84 25.00
C ASP A 653 20.97 -15.68 25.13
N ILE A 654 22.01 -15.05 25.69
CA ILE A 654 23.32 -15.67 25.96
C ILE A 654 23.18 -16.89 26.89
N GLY A 655 22.17 -16.94 27.77
CA GLY A 655 21.91 -18.05 28.68
C GLY A 655 21.53 -19.34 27.96
N ASP A 656 20.69 -19.24 26.92
CA ASP A 656 20.20 -20.40 26.17
C ASP A 656 21.31 -21.02 25.27
N SER A 657 22.29 -20.22 24.85
CA SER A 657 23.39 -20.71 24.00
C SER A 657 24.58 -21.32 24.77
N LYS A 658 24.66 -21.07 26.09
CA LYS A 658 25.78 -21.53 26.95
C LYS A 658 25.70 -23.01 27.29
N SER A 659 26.84 -23.67 27.25
CA SER A 659 27.03 -24.95 27.93
C SER A 659 27.08 -24.74 29.45
N THR A 660 26.44 -25.64 30.20
CA THR A 660 26.46 -25.64 31.67
C THR A 660 27.80 -26.10 32.26
N SER A 661 28.67 -26.73 31.47
CA SER A 661 29.96 -27.29 31.93
C SER A 661 31.20 -26.70 31.26
N MET A 662 31.07 -26.12 30.05
CA MET A 662 32.21 -25.68 29.24
C MET A 662 32.07 -24.19 28.91
N PRO A 663 32.88 -23.30 29.50
CA PRO A 663 32.69 -21.84 29.40
C PRO A 663 32.88 -21.28 27.99
N GLN A 664 33.69 -21.92 27.15
CA GLN A 664 33.91 -21.54 25.75
C GLN A 664 32.84 -22.06 24.78
N LYS A 665 32.09 -23.12 25.15
CA LYS A 665 31.20 -23.82 24.21
C LYS A 665 29.90 -23.04 24.00
N ARG A 666 29.68 -22.60 22.76
CA ARG A 666 28.46 -21.97 22.27
C ARG A 666 27.77 -22.92 21.30
N ASN A 667 26.51 -23.27 21.56
CA ASN A 667 25.74 -24.13 20.67
C ASN A 667 24.77 -23.27 19.86
N PRO A 668 24.67 -23.47 18.53
CA PRO A 668 23.74 -22.74 17.67
C PRO A 668 22.31 -23.32 17.82
N ARG A 669 21.72 -23.24 19.02
CA ARG A 669 20.45 -23.90 19.33
C ARG A 669 19.28 -23.44 18.46
N ASP A 670 19.25 -22.17 18.08
CA ASP A 670 18.20 -21.64 17.21
C ASP A 670 18.29 -22.23 15.79
N LEU A 671 19.52 -22.49 15.30
CA LEU A 671 19.76 -23.22 14.05
C LEU A 671 19.27 -24.68 14.13
N ASP A 672 19.55 -25.37 15.24
CA ASP A 672 19.05 -26.74 15.49
C ASP A 672 17.52 -26.81 15.57
N ARG A 673 16.91 -25.83 16.24
CA ARG A 673 15.45 -25.71 16.36
C ARG A 673 14.80 -25.41 15.01
N LEU A 674 15.42 -24.59 14.17
CA LEU A 674 14.92 -24.34 12.82
C LEU A 674 14.95 -25.62 11.97
N ARG A 675 16.06 -26.37 11.99
CA ARG A 675 16.14 -27.69 11.31
C ARG A 675 15.09 -28.66 11.84
N THR A 676 14.85 -28.66 13.15
CA THR A 676 13.81 -29.51 13.77
C THR A 676 12.43 -29.13 13.24
N ALA A 677 12.10 -27.84 13.24
CA ALA A 677 10.81 -27.35 12.73
C ALA A 677 10.62 -27.66 11.23
N ALA A 678 11.67 -27.53 10.41
CA ALA A 678 11.61 -27.92 9.01
C ALA A 678 11.34 -29.43 8.83
N ASN A 679 11.95 -30.29 9.66
CA ASN A 679 11.67 -31.73 9.62
C ASN A 679 10.25 -32.07 10.10
N ASP A 680 9.73 -31.34 11.09
CA ASP A 680 8.36 -31.51 11.56
C ASP A 680 7.34 -31.18 10.44
N VAL A 681 7.61 -30.13 9.64
CA VAL A 681 6.81 -29.82 8.44
C VAL A 681 6.80 -30.99 7.46
N ILE A 682 7.97 -31.58 7.18
CA ILE A 682 8.08 -32.73 6.26
C ILE A 682 7.25 -33.91 6.76
N VAL A 683 7.33 -34.23 8.05
CA VAL A 683 6.57 -35.33 8.68
C VAL A 683 5.06 -35.07 8.58
N MET A 684 4.62 -33.84 8.84
CA MET A 684 3.20 -33.46 8.76
C MET A 684 2.68 -33.50 7.32
N ALA A 685 3.47 -33.05 6.35
CA ALA A 685 3.15 -33.14 4.92
C ALA A 685 3.03 -34.61 4.45
N ASP A 686 3.95 -35.47 4.86
CA ASP A 686 3.91 -36.90 4.54
C ASP A 686 2.71 -37.57 5.21
N ARG A 687 2.34 -37.16 6.42
CA ARG A 687 1.11 -37.64 7.09
C ARG A 687 -0.14 -37.29 6.29
N VAL A 688 -0.27 -36.07 5.79
CA VAL A 688 -1.41 -35.67 4.94
C VAL A 688 -1.47 -36.55 3.69
N THR A 689 -0.33 -36.77 3.03
CA THR A 689 -0.22 -37.64 1.86
C THR A 689 -0.62 -39.09 2.17
N LEU A 690 -0.16 -39.65 3.30
CA LEU A 690 -0.47 -41.01 3.72
C LEU A 690 -1.94 -41.21 4.12
N ASN A 691 -2.62 -40.17 4.63
CA ASN A 691 -4.05 -40.24 4.92
C ASN A 691 -4.91 -40.38 3.64
N VAL A 692 -4.42 -39.88 2.50
CA VAL A 692 -5.10 -39.99 1.20
C VAL A 692 -4.76 -41.31 0.49
N HIS A 693 -3.62 -41.92 0.82
CA HIS A 693 -3.13 -43.11 0.14
C HIS A 693 -4.00 -44.36 0.37
N ASN A 694 -4.33 -45.06 -0.72
CA ASN A 694 -5.07 -46.33 -0.71
C ASN A 694 -6.46 -46.23 -0.04
N VAL A 695 -7.17 -45.14 -0.32
CA VAL A 695 -8.53 -44.85 0.16
C VAL A 695 -9.45 -44.57 -1.03
N ASP A 696 -10.69 -45.09 -0.99
CA ASP A 696 -11.71 -44.80 -2.01
C ASP A 696 -12.20 -43.33 -1.93
N ALA A 697 -12.60 -42.77 -3.07
CA ALA A 697 -13.21 -41.43 -3.12
C ALA A 697 -14.52 -41.41 -2.29
N GLY A 698 -14.75 -40.33 -1.55
CA GLY A 698 -15.89 -40.20 -0.63
C GLY A 698 -15.64 -40.57 0.84
N MET A 699 -14.53 -41.22 1.17
CA MET A 699 -14.21 -41.62 2.55
C MET A 699 -13.81 -40.43 3.45
N HIS A 700 -13.97 -40.59 4.77
CA HIS A 700 -13.78 -39.53 5.75
C HIS A 700 -12.30 -39.30 6.13
N ASP A 701 -11.46 -40.32 5.98
CA ASP A 701 -10.09 -40.42 6.50
C ASP A 701 -9.20 -39.21 6.15
N TYR A 702 -9.25 -38.77 4.89
CA TYR A 702 -8.47 -37.63 4.39
C TYR A 702 -9.16 -36.27 4.53
N ARG A 703 -10.41 -36.21 4.98
CA ARG A 703 -11.20 -34.97 5.08
C ARG A 703 -11.06 -34.28 6.43
N MET A 704 -10.14 -34.70 7.28
CA MET A 704 -9.99 -34.13 8.62
C MET A 704 -9.25 -32.79 8.55
N ALA A 705 -9.98 -31.68 8.71
CA ALA A 705 -9.43 -30.32 8.72
C ALA A 705 -8.27 -30.17 9.73
N SER A 706 -8.39 -30.81 10.90
CA SER A 706 -7.38 -30.76 11.95
C SER A 706 -6.01 -31.33 11.57
N ASN A 707 -5.92 -32.21 10.56
CA ASN A 707 -4.62 -32.66 10.06
C ASN A 707 -3.96 -31.58 9.19
N VAL A 708 -4.74 -30.87 8.38
CA VAL A 708 -4.28 -29.75 7.55
C VAL A 708 -3.89 -28.57 8.43
N SER A 709 -4.74 -28.16 9.38
CA SER A 709 -4.45 -27.03 10.28
C SER A 709 -3.18 -27.27 11.11
N LYS A 710 -2.94 -28.49 11.61
CA LYS A 710 -1.67 -28.81 12.30
C LYS A 710 -0.45 -28.72 11.38
N MET A 711 -0.60 -29.08 10.11
CA MET A 711 0.48 -28.94 9.13
C MET A 711 0.76 -27.47 8.85
N VAL A 712 -0.28 -26.65 8.70
CA VAL A 712 -0.20 -25.19 8.56
C VAL A 712 0.50 -24.57 9.76
N GLU A 713 0.05 -24.88 10.98
CA GLU A 713 0.67 -24.42 12.25
C GLU A 713 2.16 -24.76 12.30
N THR A 714 2.53 -25.98 11.91
CA THR A 714 3.94 -26.41 11.87
C THR A 714 4.74 -25.61 10.82
N GLY A 715 4.13 -25.30 9.68
CA GLY A 715 4.70 -24.43 8.64
C GLY A 715 4.94 -23.01 9.15
N THR A 716 3.94 -22.40 9.78
CA THR A 716 4.02 -21.08 10.43
C THR A 716 5.15 -21.02 11.45
N ILE A 717 5.26 -22.05 12.31
CA ILE A 717 6.35 -22.14 13.29
C ILE A 717 7.72 -22.20 12.61
N MET A 718 7.85 -22.94 11.50
CA MET A 718 9.12 -23.01 10.74
C MET A 718 9.47 -21.65 10.13
N LEU A 719 8.53 -20.97 9.48
CA LEU A 719 8.75 -19.66 8.84
C LEU A 719 9.16 -18.61 9.89
N SER A 720 8.42 -18.52 11.00
CA SER A 720 8.73 -17.60 12.11
C SER A 720 10.11 -17.86 12.72
N LYS A 721 10.50 -19.13 12.89
CA LYS A 721 11.85 -19.48 13.36
C LYS A 721 12.94 -19.11 12.35
N PHE A 722 12.63 -19.19 11.06
CA PHE A 722 13.58 -18.84 10.02
C PHE A 722 13.82 -17.33 10.01
N GLN A 723 12.74 -16.54 10.02
CA GLN A 723 12.82 -15.07 10.15
C GLN A 723 13.64 -14.65 11.36
N LYS A 724 13.32 -15.21 12.54
CA LYS A 724 14.09 -14.99 13.76
C LYS A 724 15.58 -15.31 13.59
N LEU A 725 15.93 -16.38 12.89
CA LEU A 725 17.32 -16.77 12.66
C LEU A 725 18.03 -15.76 11.74
N LEU A 726 17.37 -15.23 10.71
CA LEU A 726 17.95 -14.25 9.79
C LEU A 726 18.42 -13.00 10.54
N GLY A 727 17.61 -12.49 11.46
CA GLY A 727 17.97 -11.36 12.33
C GLY A 727 19.10 -11.63 13.34
N GLN A 728 19.59 -12.87 13.43
CA GLN A 728 20.71 -13.25 14.30
C GLN A 728 22.03 -13.42 13.52
N ILE A 729 22.01 -13.36 12.19
CA ILE A 729 23.19 -13.61 11.38
C ILE A 729 24.18 -12.46 11.51
N SER A 730 25.45 -12.81 11.72
CA SER A 730 26.56 -11.86 11.77
C SER A 730 27.74 -12.40 10.99
N ILE A 731 28.27 -11.58 10.08
CA ILE A 731 29.36 -11.94 9.17
C ILE A 731 30.64 -11.23 9.58
N ASP A 732 31.73 -11.98 9.70
CA ASP A 732 33.09 -11.49 9.85
C ASP A 732 33.80 -11.59 8.50
N SER A 733 33.89 -10.45 7.80
CA SER A 733 34.45 -10.39 6.46
C SER A 733 35.94 -10.73 6.42
N ASP A 734 36.70 -10.44 7.49
CA ASP A 734 38.14 -10.68 7.51
C ASP A 734 38.43 -12.18 7.64
N LEU A 735 37.69 -12.87 8.51
CA LEU A 735 37.76 -14.33 8.61
C LEU A 735 37.28 -15.02 7.32
N ALA A 736 36.31 -14.44 6.61
CA ALA A 736 35.84 -14.98 5.34
C ALA A 736 36.96 -14.94 4.26
N ILE A 737 37.65 -13.79 4.15
CA ILE A 737 38.81 -13.64 3.26
C ILE A 737 39.96 -14.57 3.69
N GLU A 738 40.21 -14.70 4.99
CA GLU A 738 41.24 -15.61 5.49
C GLU A 738 40.96 -17.09 5.11
N GLU A 739 39.70 -17.54 5.14
CA GLU A 739 39.31 -18.88 4.68
C GLU A 739 39.48 -19.04 3.15
N ILE A 740 39.11 -18.03 2.37
CA ILE A 740 39.32 -17.99 0.92
C ILE A 740 40.81 -18.15 0.58
N ASP A 741 41.67 -17.38 1.25
CA ASP A 741 43.12 -17.40 1.00
C ASP A 741 43.76 -18.73 1.40
N LYS A 742 43.39 -19.27 2.57
CA LYS A 742 43.89 -20.58 3.05
C LYS A 742 43.45 -21.75 2.19
N SER A 743 42.32 -21.63 1.50
CA SER A 743 41.76 -22.68 0.65
C SER A 743 42.25 -22.63 -0.80
N PHE A 744 43.04 -21.61 -1.17
CA PHE A 744 43.49 -21.38 -2.55
C PHE A 744 42.33 -21.11 -3.52
N ALA A 745 41.19 -20.64 -3.02
CA ALA A 745 39.94 -20.46 -3.77
C ALA A 745 40.05 -19.45 -4.93
N THR A 746 41.01 -18.53 -4.88
CA THR A 746 41.27 -17.55 -5.95
C THR A 746 42.20 -18.07 -7.04
N SER A 747 42.76 -19.28 -6.90
CA SER A 747 43.76 -19.81 -7.85
C SER A 747 43.25 -19.95 -9.29
N ALA A 748 41.97 -20.26 -9.50
CA ALA A 748 41.38 -20.33 -10.84
C ALA A 748 41.49 -19.00 -11.61
N GLN A 749 41.42 -17.87 -10.89
CA GLN A 749 41.56 -16.53 -11.48
C GLN A 749 42.99 -16.29 -12.01
N ILE A 750 44.01 -16.92 -11.40
CA ILE A 750 45.40 -16.85 -11.90
C ILE A 750 45.48 -17.47 -13.29
N THR A 751 44.90 -18.67 -13.45
CA THR A 751 44.86 -19.36 -14.74
C THR A 751 44.21 -18.48 -15.81
N GLU A 752 43.03 -17.91 -15.52
CA GLU A 752 42.33 -17.03 -16.45
C GLU A 752 43.13 -15.77 -16.76
N ALA A 753 43.74 -15.14 -15.75
CA ALA A 753 44.53 -13.92 -15.91
C ALA A 753 45.77 -14.13 -16.80
N LEU A 754 46.44 -15.28 -16.70
CA LEU A 754 47.58 -15.60 -17.56
C LEU A 754 47.13 -15.81 -19.02
N VAL A 755 46.01 -16.48 -19.23
CA VAL A 755 45.43 -16.65 -20.58
C VAL A 755 45.10 -15.29 -21.19
N THR A 756 44.46 -14.39 -20.43
CA THR A 756 43.97 -13.13 -20.99
C THR A 756 45.03 -12.05 -21.13
N ASN A 757 46.00 -11.96 -20.22
CA ASN A 757 46.96 -10.86 -20.19
C ASN A 757 48.26 -11.14 -20.96
N ILE A 758 48.67 -12.40 -21.05
CA ILE A 758 49.95 -12.81 -21.67
C ILE A 758 49.82 -13.92 -22.71
N ASP A 759 48.59 -14.29 -23.11
CA ASP A 759 48.27 -15.22 -24.22
C ASP A 759 48.90 -16.63 -24.04
N ILE A 760 48.98 -17.10 -22.80
CA ILE A 760 49.39 -18.49 -22.51
C ILE A 760 48.20 -19.43 -22.77
N PRO A 761 48.38 -20.58 -23.44
CA PRO A 761 47.32 -21.57 -23.58
C PRO A 761 46.77 -22.02 -22.22
N PHE A 762 45.44 -22.14 -22.11
CA PHE A 762 44.76 -22.44 -20.83
C PHE A 762 45.34 -23.61 -20.05
N ARG A 763 45.73 -24.70 -20.74
CA ARG A 763 46.29 -25.88 -20.06
C ARG A 763 47.63 -25.59 -19.42
N ASP A 764 48.48 -24.82 -20.09
CA ASP A 764 49.81 -24.50 -19.60
C ASP A 764 49.72 -23.50 -18.44
N ALA A 765 48.84 -22.50 -18.54
CA ALA A 765 48.52 -21.59 -17.44
C ALA A 765 47.93 -22.33 -16.22
N PHE A 766 47.12 -23.36 -16.46
CA PHE A 766 46.54 -24.20 -15.41
C PHE A 766 47.61 -25.03 -14.69
N GLU A 767 48.52 -25.68 -15.42
CA GLU A 767 49.62 -26.44 -14.80
C GLU A 767 50.53 -25.54 -13.97
N PHE A 768 50.88 -24.34 -14.46
CA PHE A 768 51.61 -23.35 -13.67
C PHE A 768 50.87 -22.96 -12.37
N THR A 769 49.56 -22.78 -12.45
CA THR A 769 48.73 -22.50 -11.26
C THR A 769 48.71 -23.68 -10.29
N VAL A 770 48.69 -24.93 -10.79
CA VAL A 770 48.79 -26.15 -9.96
C VAL A 770 50.13 -26.21 -9.23
N GLU A 771 51.23 -25.85 -9.89
CA GLU A 771 52.56 -25.80 -9.27
C GLU A 771 52.62 -24.70 -8.20
N LEU A 772 52.04 -23.51 -8.44
CA LEU A 772 51.92 -22.46 -7.42
C LEU A 772 51.15 -22.92 -6.17
N VAL A 773 50.01 -23.59 -6.36
CA VAL A 773 49.23 -24.16 -5.24
C VAL A 773 50.03 -25.25 -4.53
N SER A 774 50.77 -26.08 -5.26
CA SER A 774 51.61 -27.15 -4.71
C SER A 774 52.77 -26.59 -3.89
N LEU A 775 53.38 -25.49 -4.35
CA LEU A 775 54.41 -24.76 -3.63
C LEU A 775 53.86 -24.16 -2.33
N GLY A 776 52.70 -23.49 -2.38
CA GLY A 776 52.03 -22.98 -1.17
C GLY A 776 51.76 -24.09 -0.15
N ARG A 777 51.17 -25.21 -0.59
CA ARG A 777 50.89 -26.36 0.28
C ARG A 777 52.15 -26.99 0.87
N SER A 778 53.20 -27.17 0.08
CA SER A 778 54.44 -27.81 0.55
C SER A 778 55.21 -26.94 1.55
N THR A 779 55.09 -25.61 1.42
CA THR A 779 55.72 -24.63 2.33
C THR A 779 54.83 -24.20 3.50
N GLY A 780 53.56 -24.64 3.52
CA GLY A 780 52.58 -24.24 4.55
C GLY A 780 52.18 -22.76 4.45
N LYS A 781 52.31 -22.15 3.27
CA LYS A 781 51.99 -20.74 2.99
C LYS A 781 50.77 -20.65 2.06
N THR A 782 50.02 -19.56 2.17
CA THR A 782 49.07 -19.16 1.11
C THR A 782 49.86 -18.59 -0.07
N ILE A 783 49.24 -18.48 -1.25
CA ILE A 783 49.93 -17.90 -2.43
C ILE A 783 50.27 -16.42 -2.17
N GLN A 784 49.41 -15.72 -1.44
CA GLN A 784 49.62 -14.34 -0.98
C GLN A 784 50.94 -14.21 -0.20
N ALA A 785 51.33 -15.24 0.57
CA ALA A 785 52.54 -15.25 1.39
C ALA A 785 53.80 -15.81 0.69
N LEU A 786 53.71 -16.25 -0.57
CA LEU A 786 54.88 -16.56 -1.39
C LEU A 786 55.62 -15.27 -1.77
N SER A 787 56.95 -15.34 -1.94
CA SER A 787 57.72 -14.16 -2.39
C SER A 787 57.51 -13.91 -3.89
N ASP A 788 57.69 -12.68 -4.35
CA ASP A 788 57.62 -12.38 -5.78
C ASP A 788 58.71 -13.13 -6.54
N GLU A 789 59.89 -13.28 -5.93
CA GLU A 789 61.00 -14.07 -6.46
C GLU A 789 60.61 -15.53 -6.68
N ASP A 790 59.96 -16.19 -5.71
CA ASP A 790 59.51 -17.59 -5.84
C ASP A 790 58.52 -17.76 -7.02
N ILE A 791 57.61 -16.79 -7.20
CA ILE A 791 56.58 -16.84 -8.27
C ILE A 791 57.23 -16.63 -9.65
N VAL A 792 58.16 -15.68 -9.76
CA VAL A 792 58.88 -15.39 -11.01
C VAL A 792 59.83 -16.51 -11.38
N GLU A 793 60.53 -17.12 -10.42
CA GLU A 793 61.41 -18.27 -10.65
C GLU A 793 60.62 -19.46 -11.18
N LEU A 794 59.47 -19.78 -10.55
CA LEU A 794 58.59 -20.86 -11.02
C LEU A 794 58.05 -20.59 -12.43
N TYR A 795 57.73 -19.33 -12.76
CA TYR A 795 57.27 -18.97 -14.09
C TYR A 795 58.39 -19.15 -15.13
N GLU A 796 59.60 -18.71 -14.82
CA GLU A 796 60.77 -18.86 -15.70
C GLU A 796 61.11 -20.34 -15.93
N GLU A 797 60.99 -21.19 -14.92
CA GLU A 797 61.22 -22.63 -15.04
C GLU A 797 60.24 -23.30 -16.01
N GLU A 798 58.97 -22.87 -16.01
CA GLU A 798 57.92 -23.47 -16.85
C GLU A 798 57.92 -22.90 -18.29
N PHE A 799 58.13 -21.58 -18.45
CA PHE A 799 57.92 -20.88 -19.71
C PHE A 799 59.19 -20.29 -20.36
N GLY A 800 60.27 -20.10 -19.59
CA GLY A 800 61.58 -19.59 -20.08
C GLY A 800 61.58 -18.16 -20.65
N ASP A 801 60.61 -17.32 -20.25
CA ASP A 801 60.47 -15.93 -20.72
C ASP A 801 59.95 -14.98 -19.61
N ALA A 802 60.72 -14.84 -18.53
CA ALA A 802 60.40 -13.98 -17.38
C ALA A 802 60.21 -12.50 -17.75
N GLU A 803 60.80 -12.03 -18.86
CA GLU A 803 60.64 -10.64 -19.31
C GLU A 803 59.21 -10.34 -19.78
N ARG A 804 58.43 -11.37 -20.17
CA ARG A 804 57.01 -11.23 -20.50
C ARG A 804 56.06 -11.34 -19.30
N PHE A 805 56.58 -11.66 -18.12
CA PHE A 805 55.76 -11.94 -16.94
C PHE A 805 55.88 -10.84 -15.89
N ASP A 806 54.77 -10.13 -15.69
CA ASP A 806 54.61 -9.25 -14.54
C ASP A 806 53.91 -10.02 -13.42
N VAL A 807 54.61 -10.20 -12.28
CA VAL A 807 54.06 -10.85 -11.08
C VAL A 807 52.79 -10.15 -10.58
N SER A 808 52.58 -8.87 -10.92
CA SER A 808 51.35 -8.14 -10.62
C SER A 808 50.11 -8.81 -11.19
N ILE A 809 50.21 -9.55 -12.30
CA ILE A 809 49.11 -10.34 -12.89
C ILE A 809 48.61 -11.39 -11.89
N VAL A 810 49.54 -12.12 -11.26
CA VAL A 810 49.22 -13.11 -10.22
C VAL A 810 48.72 -12.41 -8.96
N ARG A 811 49.36 -11.32 -8.53
CA ARG A 811 48.97 -10.58 -7.32
C ARG A 811 47.55 -10.03 -7.40
N ASN A 812 47.17 -9.44 -8.54
CA ASN A 812 45.83 -8.93 -8.77
C ASN A 812 44.80 -10.07 -8.85
N ALA A 813 45.15 -11.20 -9.47
CA ALA A 813 44.26 -12.36 -9.55
C ALA A 813 43.98 -13.02 -8.19
N LEU A 814 44.84 -12.81 -7.18
CA LEU A 814 44.65 -13.34 -5.84
C LEU A 814 43.66 -12.55 -4.98
N ASP A 815 43.32 -11.32 -5.37
CA ASP A 815 42.35 -10.52 -4.63
C ASP A 815 40.93 -11.08 -4.86
N ALA A 816 40.33 -11.60 -3.79
CA ALA A 816 38.99 -12.17 -3.82
C ALA A 816 37.92 -11.13 -4.22
N ARG A 817 38.12 -9.85 -3.90
CA ARG A 817 37.22 -8.77 -4.32
C ARG A 817 37.32 -8.53 -5.82
N GLU A 818 38.53 -8.50 -6.37
CA GLU A 818 38.73 -8.40 -7.82
C GLU A 818 38.17 -9.62 -8.56
N MET A 819 38.32 -10.82 -7.99
CA MET A 819 37.68 -12.00 -8.55
C MET A 819 36.15 -11.83 -8.61
N VAL A 820 35.50 -11.40 -7.52
CA VAL A 820 34.05 -11.09 -7.51
C VAL A 820 33.68 -10.04 -8.57
N LEU A 821 34.45 -8.95 -8.69
CA LEU A 821 34.18 -7.87 -9.65
C LEU A 821 34.33 -8.34 -11.10
N SER A 822 35.33 -9.18 -11.38
CA SER A 822 35.64 -9.67 -12.73
C SER A 822 34.63 -10.71 -13.25
N ARG A 823 33.84 -11.34 -12.36
CA ARG A 823 32.76 -12.27 -12.72
C ARG A 823 31.51 -11.52 -13.23
N ALA A 824 31.71 -10.61 -14.17
CA ALA A 824 30.72 -9.62 -14.64
C ALA A 824 29.59 -10.17 -15.53
N GLY A 825 29.27 -11.46 -15.42
CA GLY A 825 28.17 -12.09 -16.15
C GLY A 825 26.79 -11.72 -15.56
N VAL A 826 25.73 -11.96 -16.34
CA VAL A 826 24.35 -11.88 -15.83
C VAL A 826 24.15 -12.96 -14.76
N GLY A 827 23.61 -12.57 -13.61
CA GLY A 827 23.50 -13.40 -12.42
C GLY A 827 24.81 -13.58 -11.65
N GLY A 828 25.83 -12.77 -11.95
CA GLY A 828 27.12 -12.82 -11.25
C GLY A 828 27.10 -12.17 -9.85
N PRO A 829 28.18 -12.37 -9.07
CA PRO A 829 28.27 -11.93 -7.68
C PRO A 829 28.63 -10.44 -7.51
N GLN A 830 29.00 -9.75 -8.60
CA GLN A 830 29.46 -8.37 -8.58
C GLN A 830 28.37 -7.42 -8.03
N PRO A 831 28.71 -6.41 -7.21
CA PRO A 831 27.74 -5.53 -6.55
C PRO A 831 26.73 -4.85 -7.49
N THR A 832 27.14 -4.54 -8.73
CA THR A 832 26.26 -3.95 -9.74
C THR A 832 25.16 -4.91 -10.20
N GLU A 833 25.47 -6.20 -10.33
CA GLU A 833 24.50 -7.21 -10.77
C GLU A 833 23.65 -7.71 -9.60
N THR A 834 24.20 -7.83 -8.39
CA THR A 834 23.39 -8.12 -7.20
C THR A 834 22.42 -6.97 -6.89
N ALA A 835 22.79 -5.71 -7.14
CA ALA A 835 21.86 -4.59 -7.07
C ALA A 835 20.72 -4.71 -8.11
N ARG A 836 21.03 -5.09 -9.35
CA ARG A 836 20.02 -5.34 -10.38
C ARG A 836 19.09 -6.49 -10.00
N MET A 837 19.63 -7.59 -9.47
CA MET A 837 18.83 -8.73 -9.01
C MET A 837 17.93 -8.36 -7.82
N LEU A 838 18.44 -7.58 -6.85
CA LEU A 838 17.66 -7.06 -5.73
C LEU A 838 16.46 -6.25 -6.23
N GLN A 839 16.68 -5.31 -7.15
CA GLN A 839 15.59 -4.51 -7.72
C GLN A 839 14.52 -5.40 -8.37
N VAL A 840 14.92 -6.37 -9.20
CA VAL A 840 13.97 -7.31 -9.84
C VAL A 840 13.21 -8.14 -8.80
N GLN A 841 13.87 -8.56 -7.72
CA GLN A 841 13.20 -9.32 -6.66
C GLN A 841 12.24 -8.46 -5.83
N ASP A 842 12.57 -7.18 -5.61
CA ASP A 842 11.72 -6.21 -4.93
C ASP A 842 10.44 -5.92 -5.74
N GLU A 843 10.56 -5.66 -7.05
CA GLU A 843 9.42 -5.49 -7.95
C GLU A 843 8.48 -6.72 -7.92
N LYS A 844 9.06 -7.92 -7.93
CA LYS A 844 8.29 -9.17 -7.81
C LYS A 844 7.64 -9.35 -6.43
N LEU A 845 8.31 -8.95 -5.36
CA LEU A 845 7.77 -8.98 -4.00
C LEU A 845 6.56 -8.04 -3.90
N GLN A 846 6.70 -6.80 -4.35
CA GLN A 846 5.62 -5.80 -4.39
C GLN A 846 4.42 -6.28 -5.22
N ALA A 847 4.66 -6.91 -6.37
CA ALA A 847 3.60 -7.51 -7.19
C ALA A 847 2.85 -8.62 -6.45
N SER A 848 3.55 -9.51 -5.75
CA SER A 848 2.91 -10.56 -4.94
C SER A 848 2.15 -9.99 -3.73
N THR A 849 2.69 -8.96 -3.07
CA THR A 849 2.02 -8.27 -1.95
C THR A 849 0.74 -7.56 -2.43
N THR A 850 0.79 -6.90 -3.58
CA THR A 850 -0.38 -6.25 -4.19
C THR A 850 -1.46 -7.29 -4.53
N TRP A 851 -1.07 -8.41 -5.14
CA TRP A 851 -1.98 -9.52 -5.42
C TRP A 851 -2.64 -10.07 -4.14
N LEU A 852 -1.89 -10.22 -3.05
CA LEU A 852 -2.42 -10.70 -1.76
C LEU A 852 -3.48 -9.72 -1.21
N LYS A 853 -3.17 -8.42 -1.18
CA LYS A 853 -4.09 -7.37 -0.73
C LYS A 853 -5.39 -7.34 -1.55
N GLN A 854 -5.27 -7.39 -2.88
CA GLN A 854 -6.44 -7.41 -3.79
C GLN A 854 -7.29 -8.67 -3.57
N THR A 855 -6.66 -9.81 -3.35
CA THR A 855 -7.34 -11.09 -3.09
C THR A 855 -8.10 -11.08 -1.77
N LEU A 856 -7.47 -10.59 -0.70
CA LEU A 856 -8.11 -10.41 0.61
C LEU A 856 -9.29 -9.43 0.52
N ALA A 857 -9.09 -8.29 -0.14
CA ALA A 857 -10.14 -7.30 -0.34
C ALA A 857 -11.35 -7.88 -1.08
N SER A 858 -11.13 -8.68 -2.14
CA SER A 858 -12.22 -9.33 -2.87
C SER A 858 -13.01 -10.33 -2.01
N ILE A 859 -12.35 -11.06 -1.12
CA ILE A 859 -13.02 -11.99 -0.19
C ILE A 859 -13.81 -11.20 0.87
N ASN A 860 -13.21 -10.15 1.43
CA ASN A 860 -13.84 -9.31 2.43
C ASN A 860 -15.08 -8.58 1.87
N LEU A 861 -15.02 -8.08 0.64
CA LEU A 861 -16.17 -7.47 -0.03
C LEU A 861 -17.32 -8.47 -0.21
N ALA A 862 -17.02 -9.73 -0.53
CA ALA A 862 -18.05 -10.77 -0.63
C ALA A 862 -18.68 -11.10 0.72
N ASP A 863 -17.88 -11.14 1.78
CA ASP A 863 -18.37 -11.35 3.15
C ASP A 863 -19.27 -10.19 3.61
N ILE A 864 -18.82 -8.93 3.42
CA ILE A 864 -19.62 -7.75 3.74
C ILE A 864 -20.94 -7.75 2.97
N ALA A 865 -20.90 -7.99 1.66
CA ALA A 865 -22.12 -8.06 0.84
C ALA A 865 -23.07 -9.18 1.33
N LEU A 866 -22.54 -10.29 1.83
CA LEU A 866 -23.35 -11.35 2.43
C LEU A 866 -23.96 -10.90 3.76
N GLN A 867 -23.18 -10.26 4.63
CA GLN A 867 -23.70 -9.71 5.89
C GLN A 867 -24.81 -8.70 5.63
N ASP A 868 -24.61 -7.77 4.68
CA ASP A 868 -25.57 -6.74 4.28
C ASP A 868 -26.87 -7.37 3.80
N ALA A 869 -26.76 -8.35 2.89
CA ALA A 869 -27.92 -9.06 2.36
C ALA A 869 -28.70 -9.82 3.45
N VAL A 870 -28.04 -10.31 4.49
CA VAL A 870 -28.72 -10.95 5.63
C VAL A 870 -29.34 -9.91 6.56
N PHE A 871 -28.66 -8.77 6.76
CA PHE A 871 -29.12 -7.69 7.60
C PHE A 871 -30.37 -7.01 7.02
N GLU A 872 -30.40 -6.71 5.71
CA GLU A 872 -31.56 -6.13 5.03
C GLU A 872 -32.83 -6.96 5.26
N LEU A 873 -32.72 -8.29 5.30
CA LEU A 873 -33.85 -9.19 5.55
C LEU A 873 -34.48 -9.03 6.94
N CYS A 874 -33.73 -8.49 7.90
CA CYS A 874 -34.19 -8.23 9.24
C CYS A 874 -34.76 -6.81 9.44
N VAL A 875 -34.36 -5.85 8.60
CA VAL A 875 -34.72 -4.42 8.78
C VAL A 875 -35.93 -4.01 7.92
N ASP A 876 -36.15 -4.67 6.78
CA ASP A 876 -37.23 -4.34 5.83
C ASP A 876 -38.65 -4.83 6.23
N ASN A 877 -38.83 -5.40 7.43
CA ASN A 877 -40.14 -5.84 7.99
C ASN A 877 -40.27 -5.44 9.47
#